data_AF-A0A7Y0WPQ0-F1
#
_entry.id   AF-A0A7Y0WPQ0-F1
#
_cell.length_a   1.000
_cell.length_b   1.000
_cell.length_c   1.000
_cell.angle_alpha   90.00
_cell.angle_beta   90.00
_cell.angle_gamma   90.00
#
_symmetry.space_group_name_H-M   'P 1'
#
loop_
_entity.id
_entity.type
_entity.pdbx_description
1 polymer ?
#
loop_
_entity_poly.entity_id
_entity_poly.type
_entity_poly.pdbx_seq_one_letter_code
_entity_poly.pdbx_strand_id
1 'polypeptide(L)'
;MAKKPKAATFIKDPLWYKDAVIYQVHVKSYFDSNNDGIGDFPGLIAKLDYIADLGVNTIWLLPFYPSPRRDDGYDIAEYRGVHSDYGTMADAKRFIAEAHKRGLRVITELVINHTSDQHPWFQRARKAKPGSSARDFYVWSDDEQKYDGTRIIFLDTEKSNWTWDPVAGQYFWHRFYSHQPDLNFDNPQVMKAVLSVMRYWLDMGIDGLRLDAIPYLIERDGTNNENLPETHDVLKQIRAEIDANYPDRMLLAEANQWPEDTQLYFGDQKGDDGDECHMAFHFPLMPRMYMALAQEDRFPITDILRQTPEIPANCQWAIFLRNHDELTLEMVTDKERDYLWNYYAADRRARINLGIRRRLAPLMERDRRRIELLNSLLLSMPGTPTLYYGDEIGMGDNIYLGDRDGVRTPMQWSIDRNGGFSRADPASLVLPPIMDPLYGYQSVNVETQAQDPHSLLNWTRRMLAIRKQSKAFGRGSLKMLSPSNRRILAYTREYTGVDGKHEIILCVANVSRTAQAAELDLSAFAGMVPVEMLGGNAFPPIGQLNFLLTLPPYGFYWFVLATENQMPSWHVEPAQSLPDFTTLVLKKRLEELLETPCRTTLEQTSLPSWLPNRRWFANKDSAIDRVHIAYGVRFGDAQHPVLLSEIEVTSGGQTSRYQLPFGLLGEDQFTSALPQQLALARVRRVRQVGLITDAFSLDSYIRAVIDGLRAQTVLSSNDGEIRFEPTPHLAELPVGDELQVRYLAAEQSNSSVVVGESLVLKLIRKVSAGVHPELEMGAYLTAAGYRHISPLLGSVIRRDAAGEDNLLMIAQGYLSNQGDAWAWTQNNLERAIRDELAEAISEQEQHYNALGELADFAGLLGQRLGEMHQVLAAPTANPDFKPEVTSVKDSQGWAKQVGAQIERALQLLKQHQTQLNPADQALVTQLLGQKKAIASHVQDLAKATVGGLRIRVHGDLHLGQVLVVKGDAYLIDFEGEPARPLHERRGKHSPYKDVSGVLRSFDYAGAMALNVQGQGLDHSADADAARQRVADRYLSEARQAFIQAYQQATSTLAHGWQDAKGADAALALFSLEKAAYEVAYEAENRPTWLAVPLRGLHGLLQGY
;
A
#
# COMPACT_ATOMS: atom_id res chain seq x y z
N MET A 1 -0.27 -14.41 -56.98
CA MET A 1 0.58 -15.60 -56.73
C MET A 1 1.25 -15.42 -55.38
N ALA A 2 0.79 -16.13 -54.34
CA ALA A 2 1.36 -16.05 -53.00
C ALA A 2 2.82 -16.54 -53.04
N LYS A 3 3.77 -15.68 -52.65
CA LYS A 3 5.18 -16.09 -52.48
C LYS A 3 5.24 -17.18 -51.40
N LYS A 4 5.98 -18.27 -51.68
CA LYS A 4 6.27 -19.33 -50.71
C LYS A 4 6.73 -18.71 -49.37
N PRO A 5 6.17 -19.12 -48.22
CA PRO A 5 6.61 -18.63 -46.93
C PRO A 5 8.07 -19.06 -46.68
N LYS A 6 8.93 -18.09 -46.32
CA LYS A 6 10.25 -18.40 -45.77
C LYS A 6 10.07 -19.24 -44.50
N ALA A 7 10.99 -20.15 -44.22
CA ALA A 7 11.01 -20.90 -42.96
C ALA A 7 10.97 -19.91 -41.77
N ALA A 8 10.08 -20.14 -40.81
CA ALA A 8 9.85 -19.21 -39.71
C ALA A 8 11.06 -19.16 -38.77
N THR A 9 11.68 -17.98 -38.64
CA THR A 9 12.81 -17.71 -37.74
C THR A 9 12.39 -17.69 -36.25
N PHE A 10 11.10 -17.47 -35.96
CA PHE A 10 10.56 -17.32 -34.61
C PHE A 10 9.53 -18.42 -34.27
N ILE A 11 9.30 -18.62 -32.97
CA ILE A 11 8.18 -19.42 -32.45
C ILE A 11 6.88 -18.82 -32.99
N LYS A 12 5.98 -19.65 -33.50
CA LYS A 12 4.63 -19.25 -33.94
C LYS A 12 3.71 -19.02 -32.72
N ASP A 13 4.05 -18.03 -31.91
CA ASP A 13 3.18 -17.52 -30.84
C ASP A 13 2.66 -16.14 -31.25
N PRO A 14 1.36 -15.98 -31.53
CA PRO A 14 0.77 -14.68 -31.86
C PRO A 14 0.84 -13.69 -30.68
N LEU A 15 1.02 -14.17 -29.44
CA LEU A 15 1.09 -13.36 -28.22
C LEU A 15 2.53 -13.10 -27.75
N TRP A 16 3.52 -13.22 -28.65
CA TRP A 16 4.93 -13.11 -28.30
C TRP A 16 5.29 -11.81 -27.57
N TYR A 17 4.54 -10.74 -27.84
CA TYR A 17 4.75 -9.42 -27.24
C TYR A 17 4.49 -9.40 -25.73
N LYS A 18 3.77 -10.37 -25.18
CA LYS A 18 3.58 -10.52 -23.72
C LYS A 18 4.85 -10.96 -22.99
N ASP A 19 5.76 -11.63 -23.69
CA ASP A 19 7.06 -12.07 -23.17
C ASP A 19 8.22 -11.19 -23.68
N ALA A 20 7.91 -10.10 -24.38
CA ALA A 20 8.93 -9.22 -24.91
C ALA A 20 9.66 -8.46 -23.79
N VAL A 21 10.86 -8.01 -24.13
CA VAL A 21 11.58 -6.93 -23.46
C VAL A 21 12.01 -6.01 -24.60
N ILE A 22 11.42 -4.82 -24.62
CA ILE A 22 11.58 -3.85 -25.71
C ILE A 22 12.74 -2.92 -25.37
N TYR A 23 13.58 -2.62 -26.35
CA TYR A 23 14.67 -1.66 -26.24
C TYR A 23 14.48 -0.56 -27.29
N GLN A 24 14.16 0.65 -26.82
CA GLN A 24 13.92 1.82 -27.66
C GLN A 24 15.25 2.43 -28.10
N VAL A 25 15.49 2.52 -29.41
CA VAL A 25 16.76 2.98 -30.00
C VAL A 25 16.51 4.03 -31.07
N HIS A 26 17.32 5.10 -31.03
CA HIS A 26 17.38 6.08 -32.11
C HIS A 26 18.58 5.80 -33.02
N VAL A 27 18.34 5.51 -34.31
CA VAL A 27 19.43 5.26 -35.28
C VAL A 27 20.45 6.40 -35.29
N LYS A 28 19.95 7.66 -35.33
CA LYS A 28 20.73 8.91 -35.28
C LYS A 28 21.80 8.97 -34.18
N SER A 29 21.53 8.38 -33.02
CA SER A 29 22.34 8.57 -31.81
C SER A 29 22.96 7.28 -31.28
N TYR A 30 22.81 6.14 -31.97
CA TYR A 30 23.29 4.86 -31.43
C TYR A 30 24.74 4.54 -31.79
N PHE A 31 25.09 4.49 -33.08
CA PHE A 31 26.48 4.30 -33.51
C PHE A 31 26.67 4.77 -34.97
N ASP A 32 27.70 5.57 -35.20
CA ASP A 32 28.09 6.08 -36.51
C ASP A 32 29.21 5.20 -37.09
N SER A 33 28.95 4.58 -38.24
CA SER A 33 29.90 3.66 -38.88
C SER A 33 30.73 4.31 -39.98
N ASN A 34 30.23 5.40 -40.58
CA ASN A 34 30.84 6.06 -41.73
C ASN A 34 31.67 7.30 -41.32
N ASN A 35 31.56 7.73 -40.07
CA ASN A 35 32.22 8.87 -39.42
C ASN A 35 31.78 10.25 -39.98
N ASP A 36 30.52 10.39 -40.35
CA ASP A 36 29.91 11.68 -40.73
C ASP A 36 29.31 12.46 -39.56
N GLY A 37 29.29 11.87 -38.36
CA GLY A 37 28.78 12.45 -37.12
C GLY A 37 27.33 12.08 -36.81
N ILE A 38 26.71 11.22 -37.60
CA ILE A 38 25.32 10.76 -37.46
C ILE A 38 25.28 9.23 -37.41
N GLY A 39 24.51 8.67 -36.50
CA GLY A 39 24.34 7.22 -36.40
C GLY A 39 23.53 6.65 -37.57
N ASP A 40 23.88 5.45 -38.01
CA ASP A 40 23.38 4.85 -39.25
C ASP A 40 23.03 3.35 -39.09
N PHE A 41 22.29 2.77 -40.06
CA PHE A 41 21.90 1.36 -40.00
C PHE A 41 23.08 0.38 -39.99
N PRO A 42 24.12 0.52 -40.84
CA PRO A 42 25.34 -0.29 -40.72
C PRO A 42 25.98 -0.25 -39.33
N GLY A 43 25.96 0.91 -38.68
CA GLY A 43 26.44 1.11 -37.33
C GLY A 43 25.58 0.41 -36.30
N LEU A 44 24.26 0.53 -36.39
CA LEU A 44 23.33 -0.22 -35.55
C LEU A 44 23.50 -1.74 -35.71
N ILE A 45 23.70 -2.23 -36.94
CA ILE A 45 24.01 -3.64 -37.22
C ILE A 45 25.27 -4.09 -36.46
N ALA A 46 26.31 -3.27 -36.43
CA ALA A 46 27.56 -3.56 -35.72
C ALA A 46 27.38 -3.64 -34.19
N LYS A 47 26.28 -3.13 -33.64
CA LYS A 47 25.96 -3.14 -32.21
C LYS A 47 24.84 -4.11 -31.83
N LEU A 48 24.30 -4.89 -32.77
CA LEU A 48 23.26 -5.88 -32.48
C LEU A 48 23.70 -6.96 -31.48
N ASP A 49 24.99 -7.32 -31.46
CA ASP A 49 25.53 -8.29 -30.50
C ASP A 49 25.42 -7.73 -29.07
N TYR A 50 25.71 -6.44 -28.86
CA TYR A 50 25.52 -5.78 -27.56
C TYR A 50 24.05 -5.80 -27.11
N ILE A 51 23.12 -5.50 -28.02
CA ILE A 51 21.68 -5.51 -27.73
C ILE A 51 21.23 -6.93 -27.37
N ALA A 52 21.65 -7.94 -28.12
CA ALA A 52 21.34 -9.34 -27.80
C ALA A 52 21.93 -9.77 -26.43
N ASP A 53 23.17 -9.39 -26.15
CA ASP A 53 23.87 -9.69 -24.89
C ASP A 53 23.30 -8.91 -23.69
N LEU A 54 22.58 -7.80 -23.92
CA LEU A 54 21.83 -7.11 -22.86
C LEU A 54 20.70 -8.01 -22.31
N GLY A 55 20.17 -8.92 -23.13
CA GLY A 55 19.09 -9.84 -22.78
C GLY A 55 17.70 -9.37 -23.22
N VAL A 56 17.62 -8.30 -24.02
CA VAL A 56 16.37 -7.87 -24.67
C VAL A 56 16.06 -8.74 -25.89
N ASN A 57 14.81 -8.74 -26.35
CA ASN A 57 14.39 -9.58 -27.49
C ASN A 57 13.63 -8.82 -28.58
N THR A 58 13.42 -7.52 -28.39
CA THR A 58 12.66 -6.67 -29.32
C THR A 58 13.30 -5.29 -29.37
N ILE A 59 13.57 -4.77 -30.56
CA ILE A 59 14.07 -3.41 -30.78
C ILE A 59 12.89 -2.57 -31.26
N TRP A 60 12.67 -1.42 -30.64
CA TRP A 60 11.79 -0.39 -31.15
C TRP A 60 12.63 0.75 -31.72
N LEU A 61 12.50 0.98 -33.03
CA LEU A 61 13.14 2.08 -33.74
C LEU A 61 12.24 3.31 -33.79
N LEU A 62 12.81 4.43 -33.35
CA LEU A 62 12.31 5.78 -33.64
C LEU A 62 12.26 6.05 -35.16
N PRO A 63 11.56 7.11 -35.61
CA PRO A 63 11.41 7.40 -37.04
C PRO A 63 12.76 7.48 -37.75
N PHE A 64 12.91 6.70 -38.82
CA PHE A 64 14.10 6.71 -39.69
C PHE A 64 13.78 7.14 -41.13
N TYR A 65 12.56 7.63 -41.35
CA TYR A 65 12.03 8.03 -42.64
C TYR A 65 12.64 9.36 -43.12
N PRO A 66 12.68 9.62 -44.44
CA PRO A 66 12.98 10.95 -44.95
C PRO A 66 12.07 12.00 -44.31
N SER A 67 12.68 13.04 -43.76
CA SER A 67 12.06 14.07 -42.92
C SER A 67 13.00 15.29 -42.89
N PRO A 68 12.48 16.51 -42.77
CA PRO A 68 13.31 17.68 -42.50
C PRO A 68 13.82 17.73 -41.04
N ARG A 69 13.41 16.79 -40.18
CA ARG A 69 13.78 16.62 -38.77
C ARG A 69 13.51 17.85 -37.91
N ARG A 70 12.40 18.53 -38.17
CA ARG A 70 11.97 19.67 -37.34
C ARG A 70 11.28 19.19 -36.06
N ASP A 71 10.78 17.95 -36.06
CA ASP A 71 10.39 17.19 -34.87
C ASP A 71 11.11 15.84 -34.85
N ASP A 72 12.42 15.88 -35.14
CA ASP A 72 13.34 14.74 -35.07
C ASP A 72 12.92 13.47 -35.83
N GLY A 73 12.16 13.63 -36.92
CA GLY A 73 11.73 12.53 -37.78
C GLY A 73 10.25 12.18 -37.67
N TYR A 74 9.53 12.68 -36.66
CA TYR A 74 8.07 12.53 -36.56
C TYR A 74 7.33 13.33 -37.64
N ASP A 75 7.94 14.41 -38.13
CA ASP A 75 7.52 15.12 -39.34
C ASP A 75 7.95 14.36 -40.61
N ILE A 76 7.24 13.29 -40.97
CA ILE A 76 7.58 12.42 -42.10
C ILE A 76 7.30 13.09 -43.46
N ALA A 77 8.32 13.16 -44.32
CA ALA A 77 8.20 13.65 -45.70
C ALA A 77 8.07 12.51 -46.74
N GLU A 78 8.50 11.28 -46.43
CA GLU A 78 8.28 10.09 -47.26
C GLU A 78 8.19 8.79 -46.43
N TYR A 79 7.00 8.20 -46.34
CA TYR A 79 6.77 6.98 -45.52
C TYR A 79 7.49 5.71 -45.98
N ARG A 80 7.91 5.60 -47.24
CA ARG A 80 8.47 4.36 -47.82
C ARG A 80 9.97 4.42 -48.06
N GLY A 81 10.61 5.51 -47.65
CA GLY A 81 12.05 5.72 -47.77
C GLY A 81 12.80 5.44 -46.47
N VAL A 82 14.11 5.60 -46.55
CA VAL A 82 15.03 5.71 -45.41
C VAL A 82 15.74 7.05 -45.55
N HIS A 83 15.84 7.83 -44.48
CA HIS A 83 16.55 9.10 -44.49
C HIS A 83 18.01 8.88 -44.93
N SER A 84 18.54 9.76 -45.78
CA SER A 84 19.88 9.60 -46.38
C SER A 84 20.99 9.45 -45.33
N ASP A 85 20.88 10.18 -44.24
CA ASP A 85 21.84 10.14 -43.12
C ASP A 85 21.88 8.77 -42.41
N TYR A 86 20.82 7.96 -42.50
CA TYR A 86 20.76 6.65 -41.84
C TYR A 86 21.18 5.49 -42.75
N GLY A 87 21.48 5.79 -44.02
CA GLY A 87 21.86 4.82 -45.04
C GLY A 87 20.77 4.58 -46.07
N THR A 88 20.69 3.36 -46.58
CA THR A 88 19.78 3.01 -47.69
C THR A 88 18.69 2.04 -47.28
N MET A 89 17.68 1.88 -48.14
CA MET A 89 16.68 0.83 -48.00
C MET A 89 17.30 -0.59 -47.97
N ALA A 90 18.46 -0.80 -48.59
CA ALA A 90 19.16 -2.08 -48.51
C ALA A 90 19.73 -2.33 -47.12
N ASP A 91 20.22 -1.28 -46.45
CA ASP A 91 20.75 -1.34 -45.09
C ASP A 91 19.64 -1.62 -44.07
N ALA A 92 18.47 -0.97 -44.22
CA ALA A 92 17.31 -1.26 -43.37
C ALA A 92 16.84 -2.72 -43.49
N LYS A 93 16.77 -3.26 -44.72
CA LYS A 93 16.45 -4.68 -44.96
C LYS A 93 17.49 -5.62 -44.36
N ARG A 94 18.77 -5.26 -44.47
CA ARG A 94 19.87 -6.01 -43.87
C ARG A 94 19.78 -5.99 -42.35
N PHE A 95 19.45 -4.84 -41.76
CA PHE A 95 19.25 -4.70 -40.33
C PHE A 95 18.14 -5.63 -39.81
N ILE A 96 16.96 -5.62 -40.44
CA ILE A 96 15.85 -6.52 -40.07
C ILE A 96 16.31 -7.98 -40.11
N ALA A 97 16.99 -8.39 -41.19
CA ALA A 97 17.49 -9.76 -41.33
C ALA A 97 18.53 -10.14 -40.26
N GLU A 98 19.47 -9.25 -39.94
CA GLU A 98 20.52 -9.48 -38.93
C GLU A 98 19.97 -9.45 -37.49
N ALA A 99 18.94 -8.63 -37.22
CA ALA A 99 18.21 -8.64 -35.96
C ALA A 99 17.47 -9.98 -35.78
N HIS A 100 16.70 -10.41 -36.79
CA HIS A 100 16.00 -11.68 -36.78
C HIS A 100 16.93 -12.88 -36.59
N LYS A 101 18.11 -12.86 -37.21
CA LYS A 101 19.15 -13.90 -37.05
C LYS A 101 19.62 -14.06 -35.60
N ARG A 102 19.52 -13.01 -34.79
CA ARG A 102 19.86 -12.98 -33.36
C ARG A 102 18.65 -13.22 -32.45
N GLY A 103 17.48 -13.49 -33.02
CA GLY A 103 16.24 -13.64 -32.26
C GLY A 103 15.67 -12.31 -31.75
N LEU A 104 16.07 -11.19 -32.34
CA LEU A 104 15.55 -9.86 -32.03
C LEU A 104 14.43 -9.52 -33.02
N ARG A 105 13.23 -9.21 -32.51
CA ARG A 105 12.14 -8.64 -33.32
C ARG A 105 12.33 -7.14 -33.49
N VAL A 106 11.71 -6.57 -34.52
CA VAL A 106 11.81 -5.14 -34.85
C VAL A 106 10.44 -4.49 -34.92
N ILE A 107 10.25 -3.46 -34.11
CA ILE A 107 9.11 -2.54 -34.13
C ILE A 107 9.59 -1.21 -34.72
N THR A 108 8.73 -0.55 -35.49
CA THR A 108 8.98 0.82 -35.95
C THR A 108 7.74 1.71 -35.76
N GLU A 109 7.92 3.02 -35.91
CA GLU A 109 6.84 3.99 -35.83
C GLU A 109 5.92 3.94 -37.04
N LEU A 110 4.63 4.13 -36.82
CA LEU A 110 3.66 4.48 -37.84
C LEU A 110 2.97 5.76 -37.40
N VAL A 111 3.54 6.91 -37.80
CA VAL A 111 2.96 8.24 -37.54
C VAL A 111 1.83 8.47 -38.51
N ILE A 112 0.59 8.26 -38.07
CA ILE A 112 -0.59 8.29 -38.93
C ILE A 112 -1.48 9.51 -38.72
N ASN A 113 -1.29 10.26 -37.62
CA ASN A 113 -2.06 11.47 -37.37
C ASN A 113 -1.72 12.58 -38.38
N HIS A 114 -0.43 12.78 -38.67
CA HIS A 114 0.05 13.91 -39.44
C HIS A 114 1.23 13.53 -40.35
N THR A 115 1.61 14.45 -41.23
CA THR A 115 2.82 14.36 -42.07
C THR A 115 3.63 15.65 -41.97
N SER A 116 4.86 15.69 -42.47
CA SER A 116 5.54 16.98 -42.72
C SER A 116 4.79 17.84 -43.73
N ASP A 117 4.82 19.15 -43.57
CA ASP A 117 4.40 20.12 -44.59
C ASP A 117 5.17 19.98 -45.92
N GLN A 118 6.34 19.34 -45.92
CA GLN A 118 7.12 19.02 -47.11
C GLN A 118 6.65 17.74 -47.81
N HIS A 119 5.76 16.95 -47.18
CA HIS A 119 5.26 15.72 -47.75
C HIS A 119 4.59 15.99 -49.12
N PRO A 120 4.82 15.15 -50.15
CA PRO A 120 4.21 15.33 -51.46
C PRO A 120 2.68 15.38 -51.44
N TRP A 121 2.05 14.84 -50.40
CA TRP A 121 0.61 14.94 -50.19
C TRP A 121 0.21 16.38 -49.85
N PHE A 122 0.82 17.01 -48.85
CA PHE A 122 0.53 18.39 -48.45
C PHE A 122 0.84 19.39 -49.56
N GLN A 123 2.00 19.22 -50.22
CA GLN A 123 2.41 20.06 -51.34
C GLN A 123 1.42 20.01 -52.52
N ARG A 124 0.75 18.88 -52.73
CA ARG A 124 -0.36 18.78 -53.69
C ARG A 124 -1.65 19.38 -53.13
N ALA A 125 -1.99 19.10 -51.88
CA ALA A 125 -3.21 19.58 -51.23
C ALA A 125 -3.29 21.11 -51.20
N ARG A 126 -2.21 21.79 -50.81
CA ARG A 126 -2.17 23.26 -50.74
C ARG A 126 -2.32 23.96 -52.10
N LYS A 127 -2.01 23.26 -53.20
CA LYS A 127 -2.14 23.76 -54.59
C LYS A 127 -3.42 23.26 -55.29
N ALA A 128 -4.12 22.31 -54.68
CA ALA A 128 -5.32 21.71 -55.24
C ALA A 128 -6.54 22.63 -55.02
N LYS A 129 -7.56 22.47 -55.87
CA LYS A 129 -8.82 23.22 -55.72
C LYS A 129 -9.55 22.81 -54.43
N PRO A 130 -10.20 23.74 -53.71
CA PRO A 130 -11.06 23.43 -52.57
C PRO A 130 -12.08 22.31 -52.90
N GLY A 131 -12.27 21.36 -51.98
CA GLY A 131 -13.20 20.22 -52.12
C GLY A 131 -12.76 19.12 -53.11
N SER A 132 -11.49 19.10 -53.52
CA SER A 132 -10.96 18.01 -54.34
C SER A 132 -10.33 16.93 -53.47
N SER A 133 -10.32 15.68 -53.93
CA SER A 133 -9.75 14.55 -53.17
C SER A 133 -8.28 14.73 -52.77
N ALA A 134 -7.52 15.53 -53.54
CA ALA A 134 -6.14 15.88 -53.21
C ALA A 134 -6.04 17.00 -52.16
N ARG A 135 -7.00 17.93 -52.14
CA ARG A 135 -7.13 18.97 -51.10
C ARG A 135 -7.51 18.34 -49.77
N ASP A 136 -8.52 17.47 -49.81
CA ASP A 136 -9.17 16.87 -48.64
C ASP A 136 -8.32 15.76 -48.00
N PHE A 137 -7.04 15.62 -48.37
CA PHE A 137 -6.08 14.75 -47.67
C PHE A 137 -5.69 15.33 -46.30
N TYR A 138 -5.93 16.64 -46.10
CA TYR A 138 -5.68 17.38 -44.87
C TYR A 138 -6.95 18.14 -44.48
N VAL A 139 -6.98 18.62 -43.24
CA VAL A 139 -8.12 19.36 -42.68
C VAL A 139 -7.93 20.86 -42.92
N TRP A 140 -8.91 21.51 -43.57
CA TRP A 140 -8.88 22.92 -43.95
C TRP A 140 -10.07 23.70 -43.40
N SER A 141 -9.86 25.00 -43.13
CA SER A 141 -10.91 25.93 -42.70
C SER A 141 -10.68 27.34 -43.26
N ASP A 142 -11.76 28.11 -43.44
CA ASP A 142 -11.70 29.51 -43.87
C ASP A 142 -11.29 30.45 -42.72
N ASP A 143 -11.53 30.03 -41.47
CA ASP A 143 -11.16 30.72 -40.24
C ASP A 143 -10.66 29.72 -39.17
N GLU A 144 -10.21 30.25 -38.03
CA GLU A 144 -9.70 29.46 -36.90
C GLU A 144 -10.76 29.12 -35.84
N GLN A 145 -12.07 29.27 -36.14
CA GLN A 145 -13.14 29.14 -35.13
C GLN A 145 -13.63 27.71 -34.91
N LYS A 146 -13.28 26.78 -35.80
CA LYS A 146 -13.66 25.36 -35.66
C LYS A 146 -12.89 24.68 -34.55
N TYR A 147 -13.53 23.67 -33.96
CA TYR A 147 -12.95 22.81 -32.92
C TYR A 147 -12.60 23.57 -31.63
N ASP A 148 -13.42 24.56 -31.28
CA ASP A 148 -13.29 25.33 -30.03
C ASP A 148 -13.31 24.41 -28.80
N GLY A 149 -12.49 24.73 -27.80
CA GLY A 149 -12.28 23.91 -26.60
C GLY A 149 -11.20 22.81 -26.73
N THR A 150 -10.58 22.64 -27.89
CA THR A 150 -9.42 21.73 -28.04
C THR A 150 -8.18 22.33 -27.41
N ARG A 151 -7.47 21.56 -26.58
CA ARG A 151 -6.18 21.99 -26.00
C ARG A 151 -5.08 22.05 -27.06
N ILE A 152 -4.08 22.90 -26.82
CA ILE A 152 -2.81 22.90 -27.55
C ILE A 152 -1.84 21.98 -26.80
N ILE A 153 -1.17 21.08 -27.50
CA ILE A 153 -0.22 20.12 -26.86
C ILE A 153 1.12 20.83 -26.60
N PHE A 154 1.73 21.42 -27.64
CA PHE A 154 3.00 22.15 -27.53
C PHE A 154 2.81 23.63 -27.21
N LEU A 155 2.28 23.90 -26.02
CA LEU A 155 1.92 25.22 -25.49
C LEU A 155 3.08 26.23 -25.49
N ASP A 156 4.33 25.74 -25.36
CA ASP A 156 5.52 26.60 -25.34
C ASP A 156 5.89 27.16 -26.73
N THR A 157 5.35 26.58 -27.81
CA THR A 157 5.70 26.92 -29.20
C THR A 157 4.51 27.37 -30.03
N GLU A 158 3.42 26.61 -30.02
CA GLU A 158 2.25 26.86 -30.86
C GLU A 158 1.21 27.73 -30.15
N LYS A 159 0.63 28.69 -30.87
CA LYS A 159 -0.39 29.62 -30.34
C LYS A 159 -1.81 29.19 -30.65
N SER A 160 -1.97 28.32 -31.64
CA SER A 160 -3.23 27.81 -32.16
C SER A 160 -2.98 26.45 -32.80
N ASN A 161 -4.00 25.61 -32.87
CA ASN A 161 -3.99 24.38 -33.65
C ASN A 161 -4.34 24.64 -35.14
N TRP A 162 -4.56 25.90 -35.52
CA TRP A 162 -4.79 26.34 -36.90
C TRP A 162 -3.66 27.26 -37.37
N THR A 163 -3.09 26.97 -38.55
CA THR A 163 -2.10 27.83 -39.20
C THR A 163 -2.54 28.24 -40.60
N TRP A 164 -2.39 29.52 -40.94
CA TRP A 164 -2.71 30.05 -42.26
C TRP A 164 -1.68 29.60 -43.31
N ASP A 165 -2.14 28.96 -44.38
CA ASP A 165 -1.28 28.65 -45.54
C ASP A 165 -1.50 29.68 -46.67
N PRO A 166 -0.46 30.46 -47.04
CA PRO A 166 -0.60 31.56 -48.00
C PRO A 166 -0.80 31.09 -49.45
N VAL A 167 -0.48 29.83 -49.79
CA VAL A 167 -0.70 29.27 -51.14
C VAL A 167 -2.13 28.76 -51.26
N ALA A 168 -2.61 28.14 -50.19
CA ALA A 168 -3.94 27.56 -50.10
C ALA A 168 -5.02 28.61 -49.85
N GLY A 169 -4.67 29.77 -49.27
CA GLY A 169 -5.61 30.82 -48.90
C GLY A 169 -6.62 30.39 -47.84
N GLN A 170 -6.23 29.44 -46.96
CA GLN A 170 -7.06 28.85 -45.90
C GLN A 170 -6.16 28.43 -44.74
N TYR A 171 -6.75 28.25 -43.56
CA TYR A 171 -6.10 27.61 -42.41
C TYR A 171 -6.08 26.10 -42.59
N PHE A 172 -5.03 25.45 -42.10
CA PHE A 172 -4.97 23.99 -41.93
C PHE A 172 -4.77 23.62 -40.46
N TRP A 173 -5.29 22.44 -40.10
CA TRP A 173 -5.21 21.92 -38.74
C TRP A 173 -3.89 21.20 -38.47
N HIS A 174 -3.38 21.36 -37.25
CA HIS A 174 -2.27 20.60 -36.71
C HIS A 174 -2.40 20.46 -35.18
N ARG A 175 -2.24 19.25 -34.65
CA ARG A 175 -2.22 19.04 -33.19
C ARG A 175 -0.85 19.27 -32.55
N PHE A 176 0.19 19.11 -33.36
CA PHE A 176 1.58 19.28 -32.99
C PHE A 176 2.10 20.59 -33.59
N TYR A 177 3.32 20.63 -34.12
CA TYR A 177 3.85 21.84 -34.73
C TYR A 177 3.12 22.19 -36.03
N SER A 178 3.13 23.48 -36.39
CA SER A 178 2.57 24.01 -37.64
C SER A 178 3.14 23.36 -38.90
N HIS A 179 4.31 22.73 -38.84
CA HIS A 179 4.90 21.98 -39.95
C HIS A 179 4.53 20.49 -39.97
N GLN A 180 3.59 20.08 -39.12
CA GLN A 180 3.01 18.74 -39.03
C GLN A 180 1.50 18.81 -39.32
N PRO A 181 1.08 19.15 -40.56
CA PRO A 181 -0.34 19.17 -40.91
C PRO A 181 -1.01 17.81 -40.74
N ASP A 182 -2.17 17.81 -40.09
CA ASP A 182 -2.94 16.63 -39.74
C ASP A 182 -3.68 16.03 -40.96
N LEU A 183 -3.64 14.71 -41.05
CA LEU A 183 -4.31 13.94 -42.10
C LEU A 183 -5.81 13.86 -41.83
N ASN A 184 -6.61 14.02 -42.87
CA ASN A 184 -8.07 13.99 -42.74
C ASN A 184 -8.60 12.55 -42.85
N PHE A 185 -8.89 11.90 -41.73
CA PHE A 185 -9.42 10.53 -41.72
C PHE A 185 -10.89 10.40 -42.16
N ASP A 186 -11.65 11.50 -42.27
CA ASP A 186 -12.97 11.47 -42.92
C ASP A 186 -12.84 11.20 -44.43
N ASN A 187 -11.65 11.38 -45.01
CA ASN A 187 -11.36 11.02 -46.39
C ASN A 187 -10.89 9.55 -46.50
N PRO A 188 -11.66 8.65 -47.14
CA PRO A 188 -11.31 7.23 -47.23
C PRO A 188 -10.00 6.96 -48.01
N GLN A 189 -9.52 7.92 -48.81
CA GLN A 189 -8.22 7.78 -49.48
C GLN A 189 -7.04 7.87 -48.49
N VAL A 190 -7.19 8.60 -47.38
CA VAL A 190 -6.18 8.67 -46.32
C VAL A 190 -6.03 7.30 -45.66
N MET A 191 -7.14 6.69 -45.22
CA MET A 191 -7.14 5.32 -44.67
C MET A 191 -6.48 4.32 -45.64
N LYS A 192 -6.84 4.37 -46.94
CA LYS A 192 -6.24 3.51 -47.95
C LYS A 192 -4.73 3.72 -48.09
N ALA A 193 -4.25 4.96 -47.99
CA ALA A 193 -2.83 5.29 -48.03
C ALA A 193 -2.10 4.76 -46.79
N VAL A 194 -2.66 4.95 -45.60
CA VAL A 194 -2.13 4.44 -44.32
C VAL A 194 -1.99 2.91 -44.34
N LEU A 195 -3.05 2.17 -44.70
CA LEU A 195 -2.98 0.71 -44.83
C LEU A 195 -1.93 0.27 -45.87
N SER A 196 -1.73 1.06 -46.93
CA SER A 196 -0.72 0.77 -47.94
C SER A 196 0.72 1.00 -47.43
N VAL A 197 0.93 1.97 -46.53
CA VAL A 197 2.22 2.18 -45.85
C VAL A 197 2.48 1.08 -44.84
N MET A 198 1.47 0.73 -44.04
CA MET A 198 1.53 -0.36 -43.07
C MET A 198 1.96 -1.69 -43.73
N ARG A 199 1.23 -2.12 -44.77
CA ARG A 199 1.55 -3.35 -45.53
C ARG A 199 2.96 -3.34 -46.08
N TYR A 200 3.45 -2.19 -46.56
CA TYR A 200 4.79 -2.06 -47.15
C TYR A 200 5.89 -2.45 -46.15
N TRP A 201 5.79 -2.01 -44.90
CA TRP A 201 6.77 -2.32 -43.86
C TRP A 201 6.58 -3.73 -43.27
N LEU A 202 5.34 -4.18 -43.08
CA LEU A 202 5.06 -5.56 -42.63
C LEU A 202 5.52 -6.61 -43.66
N ASP A 203 5.31 -6.36 -44.96
CA ASP A 203 5.82 -7.21 -46.05
C ASP A 203 7.36 -7.26 -46.08
N MET A 204 8.02 -6.22 -45.57
CA MET A 204 9.48 -6.15 -45.47
C MET A 204 10.04 -6.98 -44.31
N GLY A 205 9.20 -7.32 -43.32
CA GLY A 205 9.57 -8.14 -42.17
C GLY A 205 9.60 -7.38 -40.84
N ILE A 206 9.05 -6.17 -40.76
CA ILE A 206 8.77 -5.52 -39.48
C ILE A 206 7.77 -6.38 -38.69
N ASP A 207 8.02 -6.55 -37.39
CA ASP A 207 7.25 -7.44 -36.51
C ASP A 207 6.14 -6.72 -35.74
N GLY A 208 6.20 -5.40 -35.65
CA GLY A 208 5.13 -4.60 -35.05
C GLY A 208 5.26 -3.12 -35.35
N LEU A 209 4.20 -2.36 -35.07
CA LEU A 209 4.14 -0.93 -35.33
C LEU A 209 3.68 -0.20 -34.06
N ARG A 210 4.45 0.80 -33.62
CA ARG A 210 3.96 1.78 -32.65
C ARG A 210 3.11 2.78 -33.43
N LEU A 211 1.85 2.93 -33.04
CA LEU A 211 0.96 3.93 -33.60
C LEU A 211 1.11 5.20 -32.75
N ASP A 212 1.71 6.21 -33.36
CA ASP A 212 1.99 7.50 -32.74
C ASP A 212 0.77 8.42 -32.83
N ALA A 213 0.52 9.21 -31.78
CA ALA A 213 -0.50 10.25 -31.75
C ALA A 213 -1.94 9.79 -32.06
N ILE A 214 -2.28 8.53 -31.77
CA ILE A 214 -3.57 7.96 -32.16
C ILE A 214 -4.82 8.52 -31.48
N PRO A 215 -4.77 9.19 -30.31
CA PRO A 215 -5.97 9.82 -29.76
C PRO A 215 -6.56 10.93 -30.62
N TYR A 216 -5.82 11.43 -31.61
CA TYR A 216 -6.11 12.70 -32.26
C TYR A 216 -6.57 12.57 -33.73
N LEU A 217 -6.83 11.36 -34.24
CA LEU A 217 -7.05 11.10 -35.67
C LEU A 217 -8.32 11.74 -36.27
N ILE A 218 -9.33 12.01 -35.45
CA ILE A 218 -10.63 12.55 -35.88
C ILE A 218 -10.97 13.78 -35.04
N GLU A 219 -11.51 14.80 -35.70
CA GLU A 219 -12.03 16.00 -35.07
C GLU A 219 -13.53 16.23 -35.33
N ARG A 220 -14.25 16.71 -34.31
CA ARG A 220 -15.68 17.06 -34.31
C ARG A 220 -15.91 18.32 -33.48
N ASP A 221 -16.69 19.25 -34.04
CA ASP A 221 -17.12 20.45 -33.31
C ASP A 221 -17.89 20.09 -32.03
N GLY A 222 -17.64 20.83 -30.95
CA GLY A 222 -18.27 20.62 -29.65
C GLY A 222 -17.66 19.48 -28.82
N THR A 223 -16.52 18.95 -29.23
CA THR A 223 -15.74 17.94 -28.49
C THR A 223 -14.34 18.45 -28.17
N ASN A 224 -13.59 17.72 -27.34
CA ASN A 224 -12.17 17.99 -27.09
C ASN A 224 -11.24 17.42 -28.19
N ASN A 225 -11.78 16.72 -29.19
CA ASN A 225 -11.03 16.10 -30.29
C ASN A 225 -9.97 15.09 -29.83
N GLU A 226 -10.26 14.34 -28.76
CA GLU A 226 -9.44 13.24 -28.27
C GLU A 226 -10.32 12.02 -28.02
N ASN A 227 -9.81 10.81 -28.32
CA ASN A 227 -10.49 9.54 -28.02
C ASN A 227 -11.90 9.40 -28.64
N LEU A 228 -12.15 10.06 -29.79
CA LEU A 228 -13.47 10.01 -30.41
C LEU A 228 -13.82 8.60 -30.91
N PRO A 229 -15.10 8.17 -30.86
CA PRO A 229 -15.50 6.84 -31.32
C PRO A 229 -15.03 6.50 -32.74
N GLU A 230 -15.05 7.48 -33.65
CA GLU A 230 -14.60 7.28 -35.02
C GLU A 230 -13.07 7.05 -35.13
N THR A 231 -12.28 7.58 -34.19
CA THR A 231 -10.86 7.26 -34.06
C THR A 231 -10.68 5.77 -33.75
N HIS A 232 -11.48 5.23 -32.84
CA HIS A 232 -11.49 3.80 -32.53
C HIS A 232 -11.92 2.94 -33.74
N ASP A 233 -12.91 3.39 -34.52
CA ASP A 233 -13.30 2.71 -35.77
C ASP A 233 -12.17 2.66 -36.81
N VAL A 234 -11.32 3.69 -36.87
CA VAL A 234 -10.10 3.70 -37.69
C VAL A 234 -9.12 2.64 -37.19
N LEU A 235 -8.89 2.55 -35.88
CA LEU A 235 -7.98 1.56 -35.28
C LEU A 235 -8.46 0.12 -35.47
N LYS A 236 -9.77 -0.14 -35.32
CA LYS A 236 -10.39 -1.46 -35.60
C LYS A 236 -10.17 -1.89 -37.05
N GLN A 237 -10.25 -0.97 -38.01
CA GLN A 237 -9.96 -1.27 -39.41
C GLN A 237 -8.48 -1.63 -39.64
N ILE A 238 -7.56 -0.92 -38.99
CA ILE A 238 -6.12 -1.21 -39.04
C ILE A 238 -5.83 -2.60 -38.43
N ARG A 239 -6.43 -2.90 -37.28
CA ARG A 239 -6.29 -4.19 -36.62
C ARG A 239 -6.85 -5.34 -37.45
N ALA A 240 -8.06 -5.19 -38.00
CA ALA A 240 -8.68 -6.20 -38.85
C ALA A 240 -7.81 -6.54 -40.08
N GLU A 241 -7.14 -5.55 -40.65
CA GLU A 241 -6.20 -5.77 -41.76
C GLU A 241 -4.96 -6.56 -41.33
N ILE A 242 -4.43 -6.31 -40.12
CA ILE A 242 -3.32 -7.08 -39.54
C ILE A 242 -3.75 -8.52 -39.25
N ASP A 243 -4.87 -8.73 -38.56
CA ASP A 243 -5.32 -10.07 -38.20
C ASP A 243 -5.59 -10.93 -39.44
N ALA A 244 -6.10 -10.34 -40.52
CA ALA A 244 -6.40 -11.03 -41.77
C ALA A 244 -5.14 -11.44 -42.57
N ASN A 245 -4.06 -10.66 -42.51
CA ASN A 245 -2.91 -10.82 -43.43
C ASN A 245 -1.56 -11.06 -42.74
N TYR A 246 -1.44 -10.71 -41.46
CA TYR A 246 -0.20 -10.70 -40.68
C TYR A 246 -0.44 -11.12 -39.21
N PRO A 247 -0.90 -12.36 -38.94
CA PRO A 247 -1.37 -12.79 -37.62
C PRO A 247 -0.28 -12.92 -36.53
N ASP A 248 0.99 -12.71 -36.88
CA ASP A 248 2.15 -12.73 -35.96
C ASP A 248 2.71 -11.34 -35.67
N ARG A 249 1.97 -10.27 -36.02
CA ARG A 249 2.35 -8.87 -35.84
C ARG A 249 1.59 -8.21 -34.71
N MET A 250 2.08 -7.05 -34.28
CA MET A 250 1.60 -6.36 -33.09
C MET A 250 1.43 -4.85 -33.37
N LEU A 251 0.41 -4.25 -32.76
CA LEU A 251 0.16 -2.80 -32.71
C LEU A 251 0.33 -2.29 -31.29
N LEU A 252 1.16 -1.27 -31.11
CA LEU A 252 1.43 -0.61 -29.83
C LEU A 252 0.90 0.82 -29.87
N ALA A 253 -0.14 1.10 -29.08
CA ALA A 253 -0.74 2.42 -28.94
C ALA A 253 0.12 3.35 -28.08
N GLU A 254 0.43 4.52 -28.63
CA GLU A 254 0.74 5.69 -27.83
C GLU A 254 -0.55 6.49 -27.55
N ALA A 255 -1.17 6.19 -26.41
CA ALA A 255 -2.30 6.95 -25.88
C ALA A 255 -1.95 7.43 -24.47
N ASN A 256 -1.41 8.65 -24.36
CA ASN A 256 -1.13 9.31 -23.08
C ASN A 256 -2.43 9.89 -22.51
N GLN A 257 -3.27 9.04 -21.93
CA GLN A 257 -4.60 9.38 -21.41
C GLN A 257 -4.78 8.81 -19.99
N TRP A 258 -5.91 9.10 -19.33
CA TRP A 258 -6.28 8.46 -18.07
C TRP A 258 -6.49 6.94 -18.25
N PRO A 259 -6.41 6.11 -17.19
CA PRO A 259 -6.50 4.65 -17.31
C PRO A 259 -7.75 4.16 -18.04
N GLU A 260 -8.92 4.74 -17.73
CA GLU A 260 -10.22 4.41 -18.31
C GLU A 260 -10.27 4.70 -19.82
N ASP A 261 -9.67 5.80 -20.27
CA ASP A 261 -9.63 6.19 -21.68
C ASP A 261 -8.58 5.38 -22.46
N THR A 262 -7.44 5.09 -21.81
CA THR A 262 -6.37 4.29 -22.43
C THR A 262 -6.84 2.85 -22.66
N GLN A 263 -7.69 2.30 -21.79
CA GLN A 263 -8.22 0.95 -21.92
C GLN A 263 -9.08 0.76 -23.18
N LEU A 264 -9.73 1.83 -23.68
CA LEU A 264 -10.54 1.78 -24.90
C LEU A 264 -9.73 1.40 -26.15
N TYR A 265 -8.44 1.73 -26.17
CA TYR A 265 -7.54 1.42 -27.29
C TYR A 265 -7.23 -0.07 -27.46
N PHE A 266 -7.70 -0.93 -26.54
CA PHE A 266 -7.67 -2.38 -26.70
C PHE A 266 -8.91 -2.92 -27.43
N GLY A 267 -9.99 -2.15 -27.55
CA GLY A 267 -11.24 -2.54 -28.20
C GLY A 267 -12.40 -2.88 -27.25
N ASP A 268 -13.51 -3.37 -27.81
CA ASP A 268 -14.77 -3.57 -27.07
C ASP A 268 -14.73 -4.78 -26.11
N GLN A 269 -15.23 -4.60 -24.88
CA GLN A 269 -15.30 -5.63 -23.81
C GLN A 269 -16.30 -6.79 -24.05
N LYS A 270 -16.89 -6.93 -25.24
CA LYS A 270 -17.94 -7.94 -25.48
C LYS A 270 -17.41 -9.38 -25.65
N GLY A 271 -16.12 -9.62 -25.42
CA GLY A 271 -15.49 -10.94 -25.38
C GLY A 271 -14.08 -10.91 -24.78
N ASP A 272 -13.43 -12.08 -24.73
CA ASP A 272 -12.07 -12.24 -24.19
C ASP A 272 -10.97 -11.69 -25.14
N ASP A 273 -11.33 -11.27 -26.35
CA ASP A 273 -10.41 -10.84 -27.43
C ASP A 273 -10.62 -9.37 -27.82
N GLY A 274 -9.60 -8.53 -27.58
CA GLY A 274 -9.57 -7.14 -28.03
C GLY A 274 -9.31 -7.01 -29.54
N ASP A 275 -10.00 -6.07 -30.16
CA ASP A 275 -10.09 -5.86 -31.62
C ASP A 275 -9.47 -4.53 -32.12
N GLU A 276 -8.73 -3.81 -31.27
CA GLU A 276 -7.95 -2.62 -31.64
C GLU A 276 -6.44 -2.86 -31.48
N CYS A 277 -5.75 -2.15 -30.58
CA CYS A 277 -4.32 -2.34 -30.37
C CYS A 277 -4.05 -3.57 -29.50
N HIS A 278 -2.94 -4.24 -29.80
CA HIS A 278 -2.50 -5.39 -29.01
C HIS A 278 -1.85 -4.92 -27.71
N MET A 279 -1.19 -3.77 -27.77
CA MET A 279 -0.50 -3.15 -26.65
C MET A 279 -0.83 -1.67 -26.54
N ALA A 280 -0.76 -1.13 -25.33
CA ALA A 280 -0.78 0.30 -25.06
C ALA A 280 0.26 0.63 -23.98
N PHE A 281 0.86 1.82 -24.04
CA PHE A 281 1.74 2.28 -22.96
C PHE A 281 0.95 2.57 -21.69
N HIS A 282 1.45 2.09 -20.54
CA HIS A 282 0.83 2.39 -19.25
C HIS A 282 1.30 3.76 -18.72
N PHE A 283 0.99 4.83 -19.46
CA PHE A 283 1.30 6.21 -19.09
C PHE A 283 0.84 6.58 -17.67
N PRO A 284 -0.36 6.17 -17.19
CA PRO A 284 -0.79 6.52 -15.84
C PRO A 284 0.12 6.03 -14.71
N LEU A 285 0.73 4.83 -14.87
CA LEU A 285 1.56 4.20 -13.83
C LEU A 285 2.93 4.88 -13.71
N MET A 286 3.50 5.32 -14.83
CA MET A 286 4.87 5.82 -14.89
C MET A 286 5.11 7.00 -13.91
N PRO A 287 4.34 8.12 -13.92
CA PRO A 287 4.55 9.22 -12.99
C PRO A 287 4.35 8.82 -11.53
N ARG A 288 3.45 7.87 -11.25
CA ARG A 288 3.16 7.40 -9.89
C ARG A 288 4.29 6.57 -9.31
N MET A 289 5.10 5.90 -10.13
CA MET A 289 6.34 5.26 -9.66
C MET A 289 7.33 6.30 -9.11
N TYR A 290 7.52 7.41 -9.82
CA TYR A 290 8.35 8.52 -9.35
C TYR A 290 7.75 9.17 -8.09
N MET A 291 6.44 9.43 -8.10
CA MET A 291 5.77 10.04 -6.96
C MET A 291 5.85 9.17 -5.69
N ALA A 292 5.74 7.85 -5.81
CA ALA A 292 5.88 6.93 -4.69
C ALA A 292 7.27 6.98 -4.04
N LEU A 293 8.34 7.12 -4.84
CA LEU A 293 9.70 7.32 -4.32
C LEU A 293 9.85 8.69 -3.64
N ALA A 294 9.32 9.75 -4.24
CA ALA A 294 9.42 11.10 -3.70
C ALA A 294 8.66 11.28 -2.37
N GLN A 295 7.45 10.71 -2.28
CA GLN A 295 6.63 10.73 -1.06
C GLN A 295 7.06 9.66 -0.03
N GLU A 296 7.91 8.73 -0.47
CA GLU A 296 8.25 7.48 0.18
C GLU A 296 7.00 6.63 0.49
N ASP A 297 5.91 6.74 -0.26
CA ASP A 297 4.63 6.07 0.03
C ASP A 297 4.20 5.23 -1.17
N ARG A 298 3.80 3.98 -0.95
CA ARG A 298 3.30 3.08 -2.01
C ARG A 298 1.95 3.51 -2.58
N PHE A 299 1.21 4.37 -1.87
CA PHE A 299 -0.17 4.71 -2.18
C PHE A 299 -0.39 5.14 -3.65
N PRO A 300 0.41 6.05 -4.24
CA PRO A 300 0.23 6.46 -5.64
C PRO A 300 0.22 5.30 -6.64
N ILE A 301 1.11 4.31 -6.45
CA ILE A 301 1.18 3.13 -7.31
C ILE A 301 -0.05 2.25 -7.08
N THR A 302 -0.41 1.99 -5.83
CA THR A 302 -1.55 1.10 -5.52
C THR A 302 -2.89 1.70 -5.91
N ASP A 303 -3.02 3.02 -5.85
CA ASP A 303 -4.25 3.74 -6.18
C ASP A 303 -4.48 3.73 -7.69
N ILE A 304 -3.47 4.10 -8.48
CA ILE A 304 -3.62 4.10 -9.95
C ILE A 304 -3.86 2.70 -10.50
N LEU A 305 -3.22 1.66 -9.94
CA LEU A 305 -3.44 0.28 -10.36
C LEU A 305 -4.83 -0.27 -10.00
N ARG A 306 -5.50 0.28 -8.98
CA ARG A 306 -6.90 -0.05 -8.66
C ARG A 306 -7.89 0.62 -9.63
N GLN A 307 -7.50 1.76 -10.18
CA GLN A 307 -8.30 2.51 -11.15
C GLN A 307 -8.11 1.97 -12.57
N THR A 308 -6.96 1.36 -12.88
CA THR A 308 -6.71 0.70 -14.17
C THR A 308 -7.68 -0.47 -14.38
N PRO A 309 -8.58 -0.42 -15.38
CA PRO A 309 -9.50 -1.51 -15.65
C PRO A 309 -8.79 -2.77 -16.18
N GLU A 310 -9.47 -3.91 -16.09
CA GLU A 310 -8.99 -5.14 -16.75
C GLU A 310 -8.97 -4.94 -18.28
N ILE A 311 -7.99 -5.58 -18.92
CA ILE A 311 -7.79 -5.53 -20.38
C ILE A 311 -8.10 -6.90 -21.00
N PRO A 312 -8.46 -6.96 -22.29
CA PRO A 312 -8.71 -8.24 -22.97
C PRO A 312 -7.55 -9.22 -22.86
N ALA A 313 -7.84 -10.52 -22.85
CA ALA A 313 -6.87 -11.58 -22.55
C ALA A 313 -5.76 -11.71 -23.62
N ASN A 314 -6.01 -11.26 -24.85
CA ASN A 314 -5.01 -11.17 -25.91
C ASN A 314 -4.17 -9.87 -25.85
N CYS A 315 -4.58 -8.83 -25.11
CA CYS A 315 -3.91 -7.53 -25.02
C CYS A 315 -2.86 -7.45 -23.90
N GLN A 316 -2.01 -6.41 -23.91
CA GLN A 316 -0.92 -6.26 -22.94
C GLN A 316 -0.49 -4.80 -22.71
N TRP A 317 -0.25 -4.42 -21.46
CA TRP A 317 0.39 -3.14 -21.14
C TRP A 317 1.89 -3.12 -21.51
N ALA A 318 2.38 -2.01 -22.05
CA ALA A 318 3.80 -1.69 -22.16
C ALA A 318 4.23 -0.78 -20.99
N ILE A 319 5.11 -1.27 -20.13
CA ILE A 319 5.60 -0.55 -18.95
C ILE A 319 6.93 0.12 -19.31
N PHE A 320 7.13 1.37 -18.91
CA PHE A 320 8.36 2.12 -19.16
C PHE A 320 8.62 3.10 -18.02
N LEU A 321 9.89 3.52 -17.86
CA LEU A 321 10.28 4.56 -16.90
C LEU A 321 10.49 5.89 -17.60
N ARG A 322 11.26 5.87 -18.70
CA ARG A 322 11.56 7.01 -19.57
C ARG A 322 11.51 6.57 -21.02
N ASN A 323 11.48 7.56 -21.90
CA ASN A 323 11.50 7.40 -23.34
C ASN A 323 12.28 8.58 -23.95
N HIS A 324 12.23 8.69 -25.27
CA HIS A 324 12.82 9.79 -26.03
C HIS A 324 12.17 11.18 -25.83
N ASP A 325 11.04 11.27 -25.14
CA ASP A 325 10.34 12.54 -24.84
C ASP A 325 10.62 12.96 -23.40
N GLU A 326 9.97 14.03 -22.95
CA GLU A 326 9.91 14.39 -21.55
C GLU A 326 9.14 13.35 -20.72
N LEU A 327 9.34 13.39 -19.40
CA LEU A 327 8.45 12.74 -18.47
C LEU A 327 7.16 13.56 -18.47
N THR A 328 6.18 13.11 -19.23
CA THR A 328 4.89 13.78 -19.37
C THR A 328 4.12 13.77 -18.04
N LEU A 329 3.57 14.94 -17.69
CA LEU A 329 2.70 15.19 -16.55
C LEU A 329 1.35 15.78 -17.02
N GLU A 330 0.93 15.43 -18.24
CA GLU A 330 -0.39 15.83 -18.75
C GLU A 330 -1.51 15.12 -17.97
N MET A 331 -1.39 13.80 -17.80
CA MET A 331 -2.39 12.93 -17.17
C MET A 331 -2.11 12.69 -15.68
N VAL A 332 -1.84 13.79 -14.97
CA VAL A 332 -1.80 13.88 -13.51
C VAL A 332 -2.64 15.08 -13.07
N THR A 333 -3.09 15.08 -11.82
CA THR A 333 -3.74 16.27 -11.24
C THR A 333 -2.77 17.43 -11.14
N ASP A 334 -3.29 18.67 -11.10
CA ASP A 334 -2.44 19.87 -10.98
C ASP A 334 -1.52 19.82 -9.76
N LYS A 335 -2.03 19.31 -8.63
CA LYS A 335 -1.24 19.15 -7.39
C LYS A 335 -0.11 18.13 -7.52
N GLU A 336 -0.37 16.99 -8.17
CA GLU A 336 0.66 15.99 -8.46
C GLU A 336 1.72 16.55 -9.41
N ARG A 337 1.31 17.32 -10.42
CA ARG A 337 2.21 17.98 -11.38
C ARG A 337 3.16 18.94 -10.68
N ASP A 338 2.63 19.84 -9.87
CA ASP A 338 3.42 20.82 -9.12
C ASP A 338 4.41 20.14 -8.17
N TYR A 339 3.97 19.08 -7.49
CA TYR A 339 4.82 18.28 -6.61
C TYR A 339 5.99 17.65 -7.38
N LEU A 340 5.73 16.98 -8.51
CA LEU A 340 6.77 16.34 -9.33
C LEU A 340 7.73 17.37 -9.95
N TRP A 341 7.22 18.53 -10.38
CA TRP A 341 8.06 19.62 -10.86
C TRP A 341 9.00 20.15 -9.78
N ASN A 342 8.51 20.35 -8.55
CA ASN A 342 9.33 20.88 -7.47
C ASN A 342 10.38 19.86 -6.99
N TYR A 343 10.04 18.57 -6.98
CA TYR A 343 10.96 17.52 -6.56
C TYR A 343 12.00 17.17 -7.63
N TYR A 344 11.58 16.93 -8.87
CA TYR A 344 12.45 16.37 -9.92
C TYR A 344 13.00 17.40 -10.93
N ALA A 345 12.40 18.59 -10.97
CA ALA A 345 12.73 19.66 -11.91
C ALA A 345 12.84 21.03 -11.21
N ALA A 346 13.68 21.08 -10.16
CA ALA A 346 13.99 22.32 -9.46
C ALA A 346 14.57 23.40 -10.39
N ASP A 347 15.42 23.01 -11.36
CA ASP A 347 15.77 23.89 -12.47
C ASP A 347 14.60 23.98 -13.46
N ARG A 348 14.00 25.17 -13.58
CA ARG A 348 12.86 25.42 -14.48
C ARG A 348 13.20 25.14 -15.94
N ARG A 349 14.47 25.17 -16.36
CA ARG A 349 14.88 24.79 -17.72
C ARG A 349 14.65 23.31 -18.00
N ALA A 350 14.61 22.46 -16.98
CA ALA A 350 14.30 21.04 -17.14
C ALA A 350 12.80 20.78 -17.37
N ARG A 351 11.94 21.81 -17.25
CA ARG A 351 10.50 21.75 -17.56
C ARG A 351 10.30 22.13 -19.02
N ILE A 352 9.41 21.42 -19.71
CA ILE A 352 8.98 21.70 -21.09
C ILE A 352 7.54 21.22 -21.26
N ASN A 353 6.70 22.00 -21.94
CA ASN A 353 5.27 21.76 -22.02
C ASN A 353 4.69 21.48 -20.61
N LEU A 354 3.97 20.36 -20.45
CA LEU A 354 3.51 19.85 -19.16
C LEU A 354 4.35 18.66 -18.69
N GLY A 355 5.68 18.72 -18.73
CA GLY A 355 6.54 17.61 -18.35
C GLY A 355 7.96 17.98 -17.89
N ILE A 356 8.83 16.97 -17.79
CA ILE A 356 10.23 17.07 -17.32
C ILE A 356 11.19 16.39 -18.30
N ARG A 357 12.01 17.17 -19.02
CA ARG A 357 12.97 16.68 -20.04
C ARG A 357 14.30 16.22 -19.45
N ARG A 358 14.24 15.19 -18.59
CA ARG A 358 15.41 14.57 -17.95
C ARG A 358 15.45 13.06 -18.16
N ARG A 359 16.64 12.47 -18.10
CA ARG A 359 16.88 11.01 -18.11
C ARG A 359 16.66 10.40 -16.74
N LEU A 360 16.58 9.07 -16.68
CA LEU A 360 16.34 8.32 -15.44
C LEU A 360 17.40 8.58 -14.37
N ALA A 361 18.69 8.44 -14.70
CA ALA A 361 19.75 8.59 -13.71
C ALA A 361 19.85 10.01 -13.12
N PRO A 362 19.72 11.08 -13.92
CA PRO A 362 19.60 12.45 -13.40
C PRO A 362 18.35 12.69 -12.55
N LEU A 363 17.18 12.14 -12.91
CA LEU A 363 15.97 12.21 -12.07
C LEU A 363 16.20 11.55 -10.70
N MET A 364 16.98 10.46 -10.66
CA MET A 364 17.32 9.75 -9.43
C MET A 364 18.54 10.34 -8.69
N GLU A 365 19.08 11.46 -9.17
CA GLU A 365 20.27 12.12 -8.59
C GLU A 365 21.47 11.17 -8.47
N ARG A 366 21.60 10.24 -9.43
CA ARG A 366 22.64 9.18 -9.47
C ARG A 366 22.57 8.19 -8.29
N ASP A 367 21.53 8.19 -7.46
CA ASP A 367 21.35 7.13 -6.45
C ASP A 367 21.02 5.82 -7.16
N ARG A 368 22.04 4.98 -7.29
CA ARG A 368 21.94 3.67 -7.92
C ARG A 368 20.83 2.80 -7.32
N ARG A 369 20.58 2.88 -6.01
CA ARG A 369 19.55 2.05 -5.37
C ARG A 369 18.15 2.44 -5.85
N ARG A 370 17.91 3.74 -6.07
CA ARG A 370 16.64 4.21 -6.65
C ARG A 370 16.48 3.76 -8.11
N ILE A 371 17.58 3.79 -8.90
CA ILE A 371 17.59 3.31 -10.29
C ILE A 371 17.28 1.80 -10.33
N GLU A 372 17.93 1.02 -9.47
CA GLU A 372 17.69 -0.44 -9.37
C GLU A 372 16.26 -0.75 -8.89
N LEU A 373 15.74 -0.01 -7.91
CA LEU A 373 14.36 -0.15 -7.45
C LEU A 373 13.35 0.11 -8.57
N LEU A 374 13.45 1.23 -9.27
CA LEU A 374 12.54 1.56 -10.37
C LEU A 374 12.64 0.56 -11.52
N ASN A 375 13.85 0.10 -11.86
CA ASN A 375 14.02 -0.97 -12.84
C ASN A 375 13.42 -2.30 -12.34
N SER A 376 13.48 -2.60 -11.04
CA SER A 376 12.78 -3.77 -10.51
C SER A 376 11.26 -3.64 -10.73
N LEU A 377 10.67 -2.46 -10.49
CA LEU A 377 9.24 -2.23 -10.71
C LEU A 377 8.89 -2.34 -12.21
N LEU A 378 9.70 -1.74 -13.08
CA LEU A 378 9.57 -1.87 -14.54
C LEU A 378 9.50 -3.34 -14.98
N LEU A 379 10.39 -4.18 -14.43
CA LEU A 379 10.53 -5.57 -14.84
C LEU A 379 9.49 -6.52 -14.21
N SER A 380 8.88 -6.14 -13.09
CA SER A 380 7.97 -6.99 -12.31
C SER A 380 6.50 -6.58 -12.27
N MET A 381 6.15 -5.38 -12.74
CA MET A 381 4.76 -4.95 -12.96
C MET A 381 4.08 -5.71 -14.10
N PRO A 382 2.73 -5.79 -14.13
CA PRO A 382 2.00 -6.55 -15.15
C PRO A 382 2.11 -5.88 -16.52
N GLY A 383 3.00 -6.42 -17.36
CA GLY A 383 3.18 -5.97 -18.72
C GLY A 383 4.56 -6.30 -19.29
N THR A 384 4.82 -5.69 -20.44
CA THR A 384 6.05 -5.82 -21.21
C THR A 384 6.93 -4.60 -20.96
N PRO A 385 8.15 -4.77 -20.39
CA PRO A 385 9.03 -3.66 -20.09
C PRO A 385 9.68 -3.10 -21.35
N THR A 386 9.75 -1.77 -21.43
CA THR A 386 10.43 -0.99 -22.46
C THR A 386 11.55 -0.18 -21.84
N LEU A 387 12.78 -0.49 -22.22
CA LEU A 387 14.00 0.19 -21.79
C LEU A 387 14.38 1.25 -22.83
N TYR A 388 14.85 2.42 -22.36
CA TYR A 388 15.37 3.48 -23.22
C TYR A 388 16.89 3.38 -23.33
N TYR A 389 17.43 3.49 -24.55
CA TYR A 389 18.86 3.26 -24.78
C TYR A 389 19.75 4.13 -23.90
N GLY A 390 20.72 3.53 -23.21
CA GLY A 390 21.67 4.21 -22.33
C GLY A 390 21.23 4.28 -20.86
N ASP A 391 19.98 4.00 -20.52
CA ASP A 391 19.55 3.94 -19.13
C ASP A 391 20.14 2.73 -18.40
N GLU A 392 20.45 1.64 -19.13
CA GLU A 392 21.15 0.45 -18.61
C GLU A 392 22.59 0.73 -18.15
N ILE A 393 23.21 1.81 -18.61
CA ILE A 393 24.49 2.31 -18.12
C ILE A 393 24.34 3.56 -17.23
N GLY A 394 23.13 4.10 -17.10
CA GLY A 394 22.86 5.31 -16.32
C GLY A 394 23.33 6.59 -17.01
N MET A 395 23.12 6.72 -18.32
CA MET A 395 23.38 7.96 -19.06
C MET A 395 22.68 9.17 -18.45
N GLY A 396 23.35 10.32 -18.53
CA GLY A 396 22.81 11.62 -18.16
C GLY A 396 22.05 12.31 -19.29
N ASP A 397 21.66 13.55 -19.04
CA ASP A 397 20.99 14.42 -20.00
C ASP A 397 21.75 15.74 -20.18
N ASN A 398 21.37 16.50 -21.21
CA ASN A 398 21.82 17.87 -21.43
C ASN A 398 20.62 18.79 -21.64
N ILE A 399 20.07 19.33 -20.54
CA ILE A 399 18.89 20.22 -20.54
C ILE A 399 19.09 21.56 -21.27
N TYR A 400 20.32 21.87 -21.71
CA TYR A 400 20.62 23.08 -22.48
C TYR A 400 20.43 22.89 -23.99
N LEU A 401 20.23 21.66 -24.45
CA LEU A 401 19.84 21.38 -25.82
C LEU A 401 18.36 21.77 -26.03
N GLY A 402 18.03 22.16 -27.26
CA GLY A 402 16.68 22.59 -27.63
C GLY A 402 15.66 21.46 -27.52
N ASP A 403 14.40 21.82 -27.25
CA ASP A 403 13.28 20.88 -27.14
C ASP A 403 13.62 19.66 -26.23
N ARG A 404 13.52 18.44 -26.76
CA ARG A 404 13.76 17.15 -26.08
C ARG A 404 15.11 16.53 -26.43
N ASP A 405 15.96 17.19 -27.22
CA ASP A 405 17.27 16.64 -27.64
C ASP A 405 18.21 16.31 -26.46
N GLY A 406 17.99 16.95 -25.31
CA GLY A 406 18.75 16.72 -24.09
C GLY A 406 18.81 15.26 -23.63
N VAL A 407 17.79 14.44 -23.94
CA VAL A 407 17.76 13.01 -23.61
C VAL A 407 18.12 12.10 -24.79
N ARG A 408 18.37 12.67 -25.98
CA ARG A 408 18.61 11.97 -27.26
C ARG A 408 20.08 12.00 -27.70
N THR A 409 20.99 12.31 -26.78
CA THR A 409 22.43 12.41 -27.04
C THR A 409 23.06 11.06 -27.46
N PRO A 410 24.23 11.08 -28.11
CA PRO A 410 24.90 9.86 -28.55
C PRO A 410 25.15 8.83 -27.44
N MET A 411 24.95 7.55 -27.76
CA MET A 411 25.25 6.43 -26.86
C MET A 411 26.73 6.39 -26.47
N GLN A 412 27.03 6.14 -25.19
CA GLN A 412 28.39 6.21 -24.63
C GLN A 412 29.05 4.81 -24.61
N TRP A 413 29.78 4.47 -25.67
CA TRP A 413 30.42 3.16 -25.85
C TRP A 413 31.74 2.99 -25.11
N SER A 414 32.64 3.97 -25.16
CA SER A 414 33.96 3.93 -24.53
C SER A 414 34.42 5.30 -24.04
N ILE A 415 35.60 5.36 -23.44
CA ILE A 415 36.25 6.61 -23.03
C ILE A 415 36.88 7.39 -24.21
N ASP A 416 36.86 6.82 -25.41
CA ASP A 416 37.48 7.41 -26.60
C ASP A 416 36.74 8.68 -27.06
N ARG A 417 37.31 9.30 -28.09
CA ARG A 417 36.71 10.44 -28.81
C ARG A 417 35.23 10.19 -29.05
N ASN A 418 34.41 11.21 -28.74
CA ASN A 418 32.96 11.21 -28.88
C ASN A 418 32.25 10.07 -28.10
N GLY A 419 32.84 9.57 -27.02
CA GLY A 419 32.31 8.43 -26.28
C GLY A 419 32.34 7.12 -27.07
N GLY A 420 33.21 7.01 -28.09
CA GLY A 420 33.25 5.86 -28.98
C GLY A 420 32.04 5.74 -29.93
N PHE A 421 31.17 6.74 -30.00
CA PHE A 421 30.02 6.79 -30.92
C PHE A 421 30.43 7.00 -32.38
N SER A 422 31.40 7.88 -32.63
CA SER A 422 31.87 8.30 -33.95
C SER A 422 33.34 8.73 -33.90
N ARG A 423 34.08 8.62 -35.01
CA ARG A 423 35.43 9.21 -35.14
C ARG A 423 35.45 10.60 -35.79
N ALA A 424 34.27 11.15 -36.13
CA ALA A 424 34.11 12.46 -36.74
C ALA A 424 34.64 13.60 -35.85
N ASP A 425 34.71 14.81 -36.43
CA ASP A 425 34.95 16.02 -35.64
C ASP A 425 33.85 16.18 -34.57
N PRO A 426 34.16 16.33 -33.26
CA PRO A 426 33.15 16.57 -32.23
C PRO A 426 32.16 17.69 -32.59
N ALA A 427 32.63 18.72 -33.31
CA ALA A 427 31.78 19.83 -33.74
C ALA A 427 30.81 19.47 -34.89
N SER A 428 31.05 18.36 -35.58
CA SER A 428 30.22 17.85 -36.70
C SER A 428 29.17 16.83 -36.26
N LEU A 429 29.18 16.41 -34.98
CA LEU A 429 28.18 15.48 -34.48
C LEU A 429 26.78 16.08 -34.54
N VAL A 430 25.80 15.24 -34.87
CA VAL A 430 24.38 15.64 -34.89
C VAL A 430 23.90 16.18 -33.53
N LEU A 431 24.41 15.59 -32.44
CA LEU A 431 24.26 16.07 -31.07
C LEU A 431 25.57 15.82 -30.31
N PRO A 432 25.96 16.70 -29.37
CA PRO A 432 27.15 16.48 -28.57
C PRO A 432 26.93 15.30 -27.59
N PRO A 433 27.94 14.47 -27.33
CA PRO A 433 27.89 13.51 -26.24
C PRO A 433 27.90 14.24 -24.90
N ILE A 434 27.46 13.56 -23.83
CA ILE A 434 27.52 14.13 -22.49
C ILE A 434 28.99 14.18 -22.04
N MET A 435 29.42 15.33 -21.52
CA MET A 435 30.81 15.60 -21.12
C MET A 435 30.92 16.19 -19.72
N ASP A 436 29.80 16.30 -18.98
CA ASP A 436 29.84 16.76 -17.61
C ASP A 436 30.54 15.73 -16.71
N PRO A 437 31.11 16.15 -15.57
CA PRO A 437 31.94 15.27 -14.74
C PRO A 437 31.16 14.10 -14.08
N LEU A 438 29.83 14.18 -13.98
CA LEU A 438 29.00 13.18 -13.32
C LEU A 438 28.52 12.10 -14.29
N TYR A 439 28.06 12.49 -15.48
CA TYR A 439 27.45 11.58 -16.45
C TYR A 439 28.21 11.44 -17.78
N GLY A 440 29.30 12.18 -17.95
CA GLY A 440 30.06 12.16 -19.19
C GLY A 440 30.67 10.81 -19.54
N TYR A 441 30.88 10.56 -20.84
CA TYR A 441 31.34 9.27 -21.36
C TYR A 441 32.69 8.80 -20.78
N GLN A 442 33.51 9.71 -20.23
CA GLN A 442 34.75 9.35 -19.53
C GLN A 442 34.49 8.54 -18.24
N SER A 443 33.33 8.74 -17.61
CA SER A 443 32.91 8.06 -16.38
C SER A 443 31.84 7.00 -16.64
N VAL A 444 30.91 7.27 -17.56
CA VAL A 444 29.76 6.40 -17.86
C VAL A 444 29.86 5.89 -19.29
N ASN A 445 30.33 4.66 -19.47
CA ASN A 445 30.38 4.04 -20.81
C ASN A 445 30.27 2.51 -20.74
N VAL A 446 29.87 1.92 -21.87
CA VAL A 446 29.67 0.47 -22.00
C VAL A 446 30.97 -0.32 -21.74
N GLU A 447 32.09 0.09 -22.32
CA GLU A 447 33.38 -0.62 -22.19
C GLU A 447 33.80 -0.78 -20.73
N THR A 448 33.75 0.30 -19.96
CA THR A 448 34.09 0.31 -18.53
C THR A 448 33.12 -0.55 -17.73
N GLN A 449 31.81 -0.38 -17.95
CA GLN A 449 30.80 -1.13 -17.21
C GLN A 449 30.73 -2.61 -17.58
N ALA A 450 31.08 -2.98 -18.81
CA ALA A 450 31.12 -4.38 -19.23
C ALA A 450 32.20 -5.16 -18.46
N GLN A 451 33.33 -4.52 -18.13
CA GLN A 451 34.42 -5.13 -17.37
C GLN A 451 34.17 -5.18 -15.86
N ASP A 452 33.36 -4.27 -15.32
CA ASP A 452 32.98 -4.25 -13.90
C ASP A 452 31.79 -5.20 -13.62
N PRO A 453 31.98 -6.34 -12.91
CA PRO A 453 30.89 -7.28 -12.60
C PRO A 453 29.77 -6.69 -11.74
N HIS A 454 30.07 -5.59 -11.04
CA HIS A 454 29.15 -4.87 -10.19
C HIS A 454 28.56 -3.64 -10.88
N SER A 455 28.78 -3.39 -12.16
CA SER A 455 28.22 -2.23 -12.86
C SER A 455 26.69 -2.27 -12.96
N LEU A 456 26.07 -1.12 -13.28
CA LEU A 456 24.63 -1.05 -13.56
C LEU A 456 24.26 -1.87 -14.81
N LEU A 457 25.13 -1.89 -15.82
CA LEU A 457 24.96 -2.71 -17.02
C LEU A 457 24.87 -4.21 -16.70
N ASN A 458 25.84 -4.71 -15.94
CA ASN A 458 25.89 -6.13 -15.59
C ASN A 458 24.82 -6.52 -14.57
N TRP A 459 24.37 -5.58 -13.73
CA TRP A 459 23.17 -5.74 -12.91
C TRP A 459 21.92 -5.87 -13.79
N THR A 460 21.74 -4.97 -14.77
CA THR A 460 20.58 -4.97 -15.68
C THR A 460 20.50 -6.27 -16.50
N ARG A 461 21.63 -6.72 -17.06
CA ARG A 461 21.73 -8.04 -17.74
C ARG A 461 21.26 -9.19 -16.87
N ARG A 462 21.67 -9.20 -15.60
CA ARG A 462 21.32 -10.25 -14.63
C ARG A 462 19.82 -10.24 -14.32
N MET A 463 19.25 -9.05 -14.11
CA MET A 463 17.82 -8.89 -13.85
C MET A 463 16.96 -9.31 -15.05
N LEU A 464 17.37 -8.97 -16.27
CA LEU A 464 16.71 -9.43 -17.50
C LEU A 464 16.80 -10.95 -17.68
N ALA A 465 17.96 -11.55 -17.36
CA ALA A 465 18.12 -13.00 -17.39
C ALA A 465 17.22 -13.71 -16.36
N ILE A 466 17.08 -13.16 -15.15
CA ILE A 466 16.18 -13.68 -14.11
C ILE A 466 14.71 -13.53 -14.55
N ARG A 467 14.31 -12.36 -15.05
CA ARG A 467 12.94 -12.13 -15.54
C ARG A 467 12.56 -13.17 -16.61
N LYS A 468 13.47 -13.48 -17.52
CA LYS A 468 13.24 -14.45 -18.62
C LYS A 468 12.99 -15.88 -18.13
N GLN A 469 13.36 -16.23 -16.89
CA GLN A 469 13.16 -17.57 -16.34
C GLN A 469 11.71 -17.84 -15.91
N SER A 470 10.88 -16.80 -15.72
CA SER A 470 9.49 -16.97 -15.31
C SER A 470 8.53 -16.19 -16.20
N LYS A 471 7.45 -16.86 -16.61
CA LYS A 471 6.37 -16.24 -17.38
C LYS A 471 5.42 -15.43 -16.49
N ALA A 472 5.45 -15.61 -15.18
CA ALA A 472 4.63 -14.87 -14.24
C ALA A 472 4.82 -13.35 -14.35
N PHE A 473 6.03 -12.86 -14.67
CA PHE A 473 6.27 -11.43 -14.88
C PHE A 473 5.55 -10.85 -16.12
N GLY A 474 5.54 -11.58 -17.23
CA GLY A 474 4.90 -11.13 -18.47
C GLY A 474 3.40 -11.40 -18.49
N ARG A 475 2.99 -12.61 -18.09
CA ARG A 475 1.64 -13.14 -18.32
C ARG A 475 0.83 -13.38 -17.05
N GLY A 476 1.44 -13.26 -15.87
CA GLY A 476 0.76 -13.56 -14.61
C GLY A 476 -0.16 -12.44 -14.14
N SER A 477 -1.22 -12.81 -13.42
CA SER A 477 -2.08 -11.86 -12.71
C SER A 477 -1.28 -11.14 -11.61
N LEU A 478 -1.70 -9.93 -11.27
CA LEU A 478 -1.14 -9.15 -10.17
C LEU A 478 -2.11 -9.19 -8.98
N LYS A 479 -1.64 -9.61 -7.79
CA LYS A 479 -2.39 -9.46 -6.54
C LYS A 479 -1.60 -8.59 -5.57
N MET A 480 -2.17 -7.45 -5.19
CA MET A 480 -1.56 -6.53 -4.25
C MET A 480 -1.65 -7.04 -2.82
N LEU A 481 -0.53 -7.04 -2.10
CA LEU A 481 -0.50 -7.25 -0.66
C LEU A 481 -0.65 -5.89 0.06
N SER A 482 -1.19 -5.94 1.28
CA SER A 482 -1.48 -4.74 2.07
C SER A 482 -0.73 -4.73 3.40
N PRO A 483 0.62 -4.63 3.39
CA PRO A 483 1.37 -4.41 4.63
C PRO A 483 0.90 -3.11 5.29
N SER A 484 0.88 -3.12 6.63
CA SER A 484 0.60 -1.93 7.44
C SER A 484 1.62 -0.82 7.20
N ASN A 485 2.88 -1.19 6.90
CA ASN A 485 3.92 -0.24 6.54
C ASN A 485 3.71 0.31 5.11
N ARG A 486 3.27 1.57 5.02
CA ARG A 486 3.04 2.28 3.74
C ARG A 486 4.30 2.49 2.90
N ARG A 487 5.49 2.40 3.52
CA ARG A 487 6.78 2.48 2.83
C ARG A 487 7.12 1.21 2.03
N ILE A 488 6.33 0.14 2.18
CA ILE A 488 6.59 -1.17 1.55
C ILE A 488 5.52 -1.50 0.52
N LEU A 489 5.90 -1.54 -0.75
CA LEU A 489 5.07 -2.09 -1.82
C LEU A 489 5.32 -3.60 -1.91
N ALA A 490 4.26 -4.41 -1.79
CA ALA A 490 4.36 -5.86 -1.92
C ALA A 490 3.21 -6.41 -2.76
N TYR A 491 3.49 -7.39 -3.62
CA TYR A 491 2.50 -8.03 -4.49
C TYR A 491 2.96 -9.39 -4.97
N THR A 492 2.02 -10.25 -5.38
CA THR A 492 2.31 -11.50 -6.07
C THR A 492 2.03 -11.40 -7.57
N ARG A 493 2.84 -12.13 -8.35
CA ARG A 493 2.61 -12.43 -9.76
C ARG A 493 2.33 -13.92 -9.87
N GLU A 494 1.15 -14.28 -10.34
CA GLU A 494 0.67 -15.67 -10.40
C GLU A 494 0.36 -16.07 -11.83
N TYR A 495 0.92 -17.17 -12.30
CA TYR A 495 0.70 -17.67 -13.65
C TYR A 495 0.58 -19.19 -13.66
N THR A 496 -0.46 -19.70 -14.33
CA THR A 496 -0.60 -21.13 -14.62
C THR A 496 -0.35 -21.36 -16.10
N GLY A 497 0.68 -22.14 -16.42
CA GLY A 497 1.02 -22.52 -17.79
C GLY A 497 0.03 -23.52 -18.38
N VAL A 498 0.04 -23.65 -19.71
CA VAL A 498 -0.73 -24.66 -20.46
C VAL A 498 -0.36 -26.10 -20.08
N ASP A 499 0.84 -26.30 -19.54
CA ASP A 499 1.32 -27.57 -19.00
C ASP A 499 0.85 -27.83 -17.56
N GLY A 500 0.03 -26.93 -16.99
CA GLY A 500 -0.48 -27.01 -15.62
C GLY A 500 0.54 -26.58 -14.56
N LYS A 501 1.73 -26.12 -14.93
CA LYS A 501 2.71 -25.60 -13.96
C LYS A 501 2.26 -24.26 -13.42
N HIS A 502 2.27 -24.14 -12.11
CA HIS A 502 1.94 -22.91 -11.40
C HIS A 502 3.21 -22.20 -10.95
N GLU A 503 3.36 -20.94 -11.33
CA GLU A 503 4.46 -20.05 -10.92
C GLU A 503 3.89 -18.93 -10.06
N ILE A 504 4.45 -18.76 -8.86
CA ILE A 504 4.09 -17.67 -7.95
C ILE A 504 5.36 -16.91 -7.60
N ILE A 505 5.40 -15.62 -7.93
CA ILE A 505 6.48 -14.71 -7.56
C ILE A 505 5.96 -13.69 -6.57
N LEU A 506 6.61 -13.59 -5.41
CA LEU A 506 6.40 -12.53 -4.44
C LEU A 506 7.43 -11.42 -4.65
N CYS A 507 6.95 -10.21 -4.98
CA CYS A 507 7.77 -9.01 -5.10
C CYS A 507 7.54 -8.12 -3.88
N VAL A 508 8.62 -7.66 -3.25
CA VAL A 508 8.59 -6.77 -2.08
C VAL A 508 9.60 -5.65 -2.30
N ALA A 509 9.17 -4.41 -2.15
CA ALA A 509 9.96 -3.22 -2.49
C ALA A 509 9.80 -2.15 -1.41
N ASN A 510 10.92 -1.65 -0.90
CA ASN A 510 10.96 -0.51 0.00
C ASN A 510 11.09 0.77 -0.83
N VAL A 511 10.09 1.66 -0.78
CA VAL A 511 10.14 2.96 -1.47
C VAL A 511 10.74 4.08 -0.62
N SER A 512 11.15 3.78 0.61
CA SER A 512 11.78 4.72 1.55
C SER A 512 13.31 4.75 1.44
N ARG A 513 13.88 5.91 1.79
CA ARG A 513 15.33 6.12 1.95
C ARG A 513 15.93 5.52 3.22
N THR A 514 15.10 4.96 4.10
CA THR A 514 15.53 4.32 5.36
C THR A 514 15.23 2.82 5.33
N ALA A 515 15.89 2.06 6.21
CA ALA A 515 15.57 0.64 6.37
C ALA A 515 14.16 0.49 6.93
N GLN A 516 13.43 -0.52 6.44
CA GLN A 516 12.03 -0.74 6.80
C GLN A 516 11.80 -2.21 7.16
N ALA A 517 10.98 -2.44 8.17
CA ALA A 517 10.42 -3.76 8.45
C ALA A 517 9.04 -3.89 7.78
N ALA A 518 8.76 -5.07 7.25
CA ALA A 518 7.52 -5.41 6.57
C ALA A 518 6.96 -6.70 7.18
N GLU A 519 5.74 -6.63 7.70
CA GLU A 519 4.95 -7.81 8.01
C GLU A 519 3.99 -8.08 6.85
N LEU A 520 4.16 -9.24 6.20
CA LEU A 520 3.35 -9.64 5.04
C LEU A 520 2.38 -10.76 5.43
N ASP A 521 1.10 -10.56 5.17
CA ASP A 521 0.11 -11.65 5.24
C ASP A 521 0.30 -12.55 4.02
N LEU A 522 0.95 -13.69 4.24
CA LEU A 522 1.20 -14.72 3.23
C LEU A 522 0.50 -16.04 3.60
N SER A 523 -0.47 -16.00 4.50
CA SER A 523 -1.15 -17.19 5.04
C SER A 523 -1.76 -18.10 3.97
N ALA A 524 -2.19 -17.52 2.83
CA ALA A 524 -2.68 -18.27 1.67
C ALA A 524 -1.62 -19.18 1.01
N PHE A 525 -0.34 -18.94 1.28
CA PHE A 525 0.80 -19.69 0.77
C PHE A 525 1.50 -20.51 1.87
N ALA A 526 0.80 -20.80 2.97
CA ALA A 526 1.34 -21.60 4.07
C ALA A 526 1.90 -22.95 3.59
N GLY A 527 3.08 -23.32 4.06
CA GLY A 527 3.82 -24.51 3.63
C GLY A 527 4.69 -24.29 2.38
N MET A 528 4.62 -23.13 1.71
CA MET A 528 5.56 -22.78 0.64
C MET A 528 6.83 -22.13 1.22
N VAL A 529 7.94 -22.26 0.50
CA VAL A 529 9.23 -21.67 0.86
C VAL A 529 9.55 -20.53 -0.11
N PRO A 530 9.75 -19.29 0.37
CA PRO A 530 10.22 -18.21 -0.48
C PRO A 530 11.69 -18.43 -0.82
N VAL A 531 12.02 -18.51 -2.11
CA VAL A 531 13.41 -18.63 -2.59
C VAL A 531 13.76 -17.37 -3.35
N GLU A 532 14.76 -16.64 -2.86
CA GLU A 532 15.19 -15.36 -3.41
C GLU A 532 15.81 -15.58 -4.81
N MET A 533 15.33 -14.87 -5.83
CA MET A 533 15.60 -15.19 -7.23
C MET A 533 16.99 -14.73 -7.74
N LEU A 534 17.64 -13.76 -7.08
CA LEU A 534 18.98 -13.29 -7.49
C LEU A 534 20.09 -14.22 -7.02
N GLY A 535 20.02 -14.68 -5.77
CA GLY A 535 21.01 -15.52 -5.11
C GLY A 535 20.61 -16.99 -4.94
N GLY A 536 19.33 -17.33 -5.12
CA GLY A 536 18.82 -18.70 -4.97
C GLY A 536 18.70 -19.16 -3.50
N ASN A 537 18.70 -18.23 -2.55
CA ASN A 537 18.68 -18.55 -1.13
C ASN A 537 17.24 -18.77 -0.64
N ALA A 538 17.00 -19.88 0.04
CA ALA A 538 15.73 -20.15 0.70
C ALA A 538 15.58 -19.32 1.98
N PHE A 539 14.41 -18.72 2.15
CA PHE A 539 13.98 -18.06 3.39
C PHE A 539 13.17 -19.04 4.25
N PRO A 540 12.87 -18.71 5.52
CA PRO A 540 12.01 -19.55 6.35
C PRO A 540 10.70 -19.90 5.63
N PRO A 541 10.15 -21.12 5.83
CA PRO A 541 8.85 -21.48 5.28
C PRO A 541 7.74 -20.54 5.74
N ILE A 542 6.77 -20.31 4.86
CA ILE A 542 5.60 -19.49 5.16
C ILE A 542 4.70 -20.27 6.11
N GLY A 543 4.41 -19.68 7.28
CA GLY A 543 3.44 -20.20 8.24
C GLY A 543 2.10 -19.46 8.19
N GLN A 544 1.29 -19.64 9.25
CA GLN A 544 0.02 -18.93 9.43
C GLN A 544 0.19 -17.51 10.02
N LEU A 545 1.39 -17.18 10.52
CA LEU A 545 1.71 -15.86 11.05
C LEU A 545 2.22 -14.94 9.94
N ASN A 546 2.16 -13.63 10.18
CA ASN A 546 2.74 -12.63 9.27
C ASN A 546 4.22 -12.95 9.02
N PHE A 547 4.61 -12.92 7.75
CA PHE A 547 5.97 -13.12 7.31
C PHE A 547 6.77 -11.83 7.47
N LEU A 548 7.70 -11.82 8.43
CA LEU A 548 8.54 -10.65 8.70
C LEU A 548 9.71 -10.58 7.73
N LEU A 549 9.85 -9.45 7.05
CA LEU A 549 11.00 -9.09 6.22
C LEU A 549 11.59 -7.76 6.66
N THR A 550 12.89 -7.60 6.48
CA THR A 550 13.57 -6.31 6.64
C THR A 550 14.25 -5.94 5.34
N LEU A 551 14.02 -4.72 4.85
CA LEU A 551 14.57 -4.23 3.60
C LEU A 551 15.47 -3.01 3.85
N PRO A 552 16.66 -2.92 3.21
CA PRO A 552 17.48 -1.72 3.26
C PRO A 552 16.81 -0.56 2.50
N PRO A 553 17.32 0.67 2.62
CA PRO A 553 16.88 1.82 1.81
C PRO A 553 16.78 1.47 0.32
N TYR A 554 15.61 1.71 -0.26
CA TYR A 554 15.29 1.40 -1.67
C TYR A 554 15.54 -0.07 -2.08
N GLY A 555 15.67 -0.97 -1.12
CA GLY A 555 15.89 -2.40 -1.38
C GLY A 555 14.61 -3.07 -1.87
N PHE A 556 14.79 -4.13 -2.65
CA PHE A 556 13.69 -4.99 -3.08
C PHE A 556 14.10 -6.46 -3.03
N TYR A 557 13.11 -7.35 -2.99
CA TYR A 557 13.27 -8.79 -3.12
C TYR A 557 12.27 -9.34 -4.13
N TRP A 558 12.72 -10.31 -4.93
CA TRP A 558 11.86 -11.19 -5.71
C TRP A 558 12.05 -12.61 -5.19
N PHE A 559 10.96 -13.23 -4.76
CA PHE A 559 10.95 -14.62 -4.31
C PHE A 559 10.10 -15.45 -5.25
N VAL A 560 10.59 -16.61 -5.67
CA VAL A 560 9.71 -17.67 -6.17
C VAL A 560 9.18 -18.44 -4.95
N LEU A 561 7.87 -18.63 -4.86
CA LEU A 561 7.28 -19.46 -3.80
C LEU A 561 7.27 -20.91 -4.28
N ALA A 562 8.15 -21.74 -3.70
CA ALA A 562 8.30 -23.14 -4.06
C ALA A 562 7.57 -24.06 -3.07
N THR A 563 6.99 -25.15 -3.58
CA THR A 563 6.46 -26.24 -2.72
C THR A 563 7.60 -27.12 -2.20
N GLU A 564 7.44 -27.76 -1.04
CA GLU A 564 8.49 -28.60 -0.42
C GLU A 564 9.11 -29.65 -1.38
N ASN A 565 8.32 -30.21 -2.29
CA ASN A 565 8.78 -31.22 -3.27
C ASN A 565 9.73 -30.67 -4.36
N GLN A 566 9.94 -29.35 -4.44
CA GLN A 566 10.81 -28.69 -5.43
C GLN A 566 12.14 -28.19 -4.81
N MET A 567 12.44 -28.55 -3.56
CA MET A 567 13.64 -28.08 -2.87
C MET A 567 14.96 -28.70 -3.39
N PRO A 568 16.07 -27.94 -3.44
CA PRO A 568 17.41 -28.49 -3.63
C PRO A 568 17.85 -29.43 -2.50
N SER A 569 18.60 -30.47 -2.83
CA SER A 569 19.01 -31.57 -1.92
C SER A 569 19.89 -31.19 -0.72
N TRP A 570 20.29 -29.93 -0.58
CA TRP A 570 21.11 -29.44 0.54
C TRP A 570 20.29 -28.80 1.68
N HIS A 571 18.97 -28.70 1.54
CA HIS A 571 18.09 -28.27 2.62
C HIS A 571 17.87 -29.40 3.62
N VAL A 572 18.84 -29.55 4.54
CA VAL A 572 18.57 -30.19 5.83
C VAL A 572 17.93 -29.11 6.67
N GLU A 573 16.66 -29.27 7.06
CA GLU A 573 16.08 -28.45 8.12
C GLU A 573 17.07 -28.43 9.29
N PRO A 574 17.51 -27.27 9.78
CA PRO A 574 18.03 -27.22 11.13
C PRO A 574 16.85 -27.62 12.01
N ALA A 575 16.83 -28.87 12.47
CA ALA A 575 15.89 -29.32 13.48
C ALA A 575 15.98 -28.32 14.62
N GLN A 576 14.98 -27.43 14.73
CA GLN A 576 14.85 -26.61 15.92
C GLN A 576 14.73 -27.63 17.05
N SER A 577 15.70 -27.63 17.96
CA SER A 577 15.63 -28.47 19.14
C SER A 577 14.37 -28.04 19.88
N LEU A 578 13.31 -28.83 19.76
CA LEU A 578 12.11 -28.67 20.57
C LEU A 578 12.58 -28.57 22.04
N PRO A 579 12.06 -27.63 22.83
CA PRO A 579 12.33 -27.62 24.26
C PRO A 579 12.00 -29.01 24.85
N ASP A 580 12.75 -29.46 25.86
CA ASP A 580 12.54 -30.76 26.50
C ASP A 580 11.14 -30.80 27.16
N PHE A 581 10.13 -31.21 26.40
CA PHE A 581 8.76 -31.32 26.89
C PHE A 581 8.61 -32.59 27.74
N THR A 582 7.91 -32.45 28.87
CA THR A 582 7.44 -33.62 29.63
C THR A 582 6.43 -34.39 28.78
N THR A 583 6.55 -35.72 28.72
CA THR A 583 5.66 -36.58 27.93
C THR A 583 4.51 -37.13 28.78
N LEU A 584 3.28 -36.79 28.42
CA LEU A 584 2.04 -37.32 28.97
C LEU A 584 1.63 -38.59 28.22
N VAL A 585 1.10 -39.61 28.91
CA VAL A 585 0.71 -40.88 28.29
C VAL A 585 -0.80 -41.06 28.39
N LEU A 586 -1.48 -41.00 27.24
CA LEU A 586 -2.93 -41.22 27.14
C LEU A 586 -3.21 -42.60 26.54
N LYS A 587 -4.22 -43.32 27.04
CA LYS A 587 -4.58 -44.66 26.53
C LYS A 587 -5.61 -44.57 25.41
N LYS A 588 -6.70 -43.83 25.60
CA LYS A 588 -7.86 -43.85 24.71
C LYS A 588 -8.54 -42.49 24.53
N ARG A 589 -8.57 -41.60 25.51
CA ARG A 589 -9.39 -40.38 25.49
C ARG A 589 -8.59 -39.14 25.90
N LEU A 590 -8.99 -37.96 25.44
CA LEU A 590 -8.31 -36.71 25.79
C LEU A 590 -8.58 -36.33 27.25
N GLU A 591 -9.76 -36.68 27.76
CA GLU A 591 -10.24 -36.53 29.13
C GLU A 591 -9.30 -37.15 30.18
N GLU A 592 -8.45 -38.10 29.79
CA GLU A 592 -7.41 -38.68 30.65
C GLU A 592 -6.35 -37.64 31.09
N LEU A 593 -6.28 -36.46 30.45
CA LEU A 593 -5.51 -35.31 30.95
C LEU A 593 -6.00 -34.82 32.33
N LEU A 594 -7.27 -35.06 32.65
CA LEU A 594 -7.89 -34.70 33.92
C LEU A 594 -7.73 -35.80 35.00
N GLU A 595 -7.12 -36.94 34.65
CA GLU A 595 -6.89 -38.09 35.51
C GLU A 595 -5.41 -38.19 35.94
N THR A 596 -5.13 -38.80 37.10
CA THR A 596 -3.76 -39.08 37.56
C THR A 596 -3.13 -40.21 36.72
N PRO A 597 -1.87 -40.12 36.26
CA PRO A 597 -0.84 -39.13 36.64
C PRO A 597 -0.79 -37.86 35.76
N CYS A 598 -1.47 -37.81 34.62
CA CYS A 598 -1.37 -36.70 33.67
C CYS A 598 -1.75 -35.35 34.28
N ARG A 599 -2.85 -35.30 35.05
CA ARG A 599 -3.28 -34.09 35.76
C ARG A 599 -2.22 -33.56 36.71
N THR A 600 -1.60 -34.47 37.48
CA THR A 600 -0.54 -34.11 38.44
C THR A 600 0.65 -33.49 37.71
N THR A 601 1.08 -34.07 36.59
CA THR A 601 2.16 -33.52 35.77
C THR A 601 1.80 -32.16 35.15
N LEU A 602 0.57 -31.98 34.67
CA LEU A 602 0.09 -30.71 34.14
C LEU A 602 0.08 -29.61 35.21
N GLU A 603 -0.53 -29.88 36.38
CA GLU A 603 -0.68 -28.92 37.48
C GLU A 603 0.64 -28.59 38.19
N GLN A 604 1.58 -29.54 38.29
CA GLN A 604 2.83 -29.36 39.06
C GLN A 604 4.06 -29.04 38.21
N THR A 605 4.05 -29.30 36.89
CA THR A 605 5.24 -29.17 36.04
C THR A 605 4.99 -28.35 34.78
N SER A 606 4.04 -28.77 33.92
CA SER A 606 3.84 -28.12 32.62
C SER A 606 3.23 -26.73 32.72
N LEU A 607 2.10 -26.56 33.43
CA LEU A 607 1.42 -25.26 33.52
C LEU A 607 2.22 -24.20 34.30
N PRO A 608 2.84 -24.51 35.46
CA PRO A 608 3.64 -23.52 36.20
C PRO A 608 4.84 -22.97 35.41
N SER A 609 5.44 -23.77 34.52
CA SER A 609 6.55 -23.34 33.66
C SER A 609 6.08 -22.64 32.38
N TRP A 610 4.90 -22.97 31.88
CA TRP A 610 4.36 -22.44 30.63
C TRP A 610 3.64 -21.09 30.79
N LEU A 611 2.88 -20.90 31.89
CA LEU A 611 2.05 -19.69 32.12
C LEU A 611 2.84 -18.37 32.17
N PRO A 612 4.01 -18.26 32.84
CA PRO A 612 4.76 -17.01 32.91
C PRO A 612 5.22 -16.47 31.53
N ASN A 613 5.33 -17.36 30.54
CA ASN A 613 5.73 -17.02 29.18
C ASN A 613 4.57 -16.49 28.31
N ARG A 614 3.34 -16.45 28.84
CA ARG A 614 2.15 -15.98 28.10
C ARG A 614 1.90 -14.51 28.38
N ARG A 615 1.63 -13.70 27.35
CA ARG A 615 1.43 -12.26 27.56
C ARG A 615 0.17 -11.95 28.38
N TRP A 616 -0.91 -12.70 28.17
CA TRP A 616 -2.20 -12.55 28.86
C TRP A 616 -2.21 -12.96 30.33
N PHE A 617 -1.16 -13.60 30.83
CA PHE A 617 -1.06 -13.97 32.25
C PHE A 617 -0.68 -12.74 33.09
N ALA A 618 -1.57 -12.31 34.00
CA ALA A 618 -1.46 -11.01 34.67
C ALA A 618 -0.39 -10.92 35.79
N ASN A 619 -0.07 -12.03 36.47
CA ASN A 619 0.79 -12.04 37.66
C ASN A 619 2.22 -12.53 37.35
N LYS A 620 2.94 -11.86 36.45
CA LYS A 620 4.29 -12.33 36.03
C LYS A 620 5.38 -12.07 37.08
N ASP A 621 5.17 -11.08 37.95
CA ASP A 621 6.17 -10.65 38.93
C ASP A 621 6.11 -11.43 40.25
N SER A 622 5.21 -12.40 40.36
CA SER A 622 5.02 -13.22 41.56
C SER A 622 5.08 -14.71 41.24
N ALA A 623 5.69 -15.49 42.14
CA ALA A 623 5.80 -16.94 41.97
C ALA A 623 4.40 -17.58 41.98
N ILE A 624 4.21 -18.62 41.16
CA ILE A 624 2.98 -19.41 41.15
C ILE A 624 3.03 -20.41 42.32
N ASP A 625 2.11 -20.26 43.28
CA ASP A 625 2.02 -21.13 44.46
C ASP A 625 1.34 -22.46 44.12
N ARG A 626 0.29 -22.41 43.29
CA ARG A 626 -0.50 -23.57 42.89
C ARG A 626 -1.23 -23.32 41.58
N VAL A 627 -1.29 -24.36 40.73
CA VAL A 627 -2.21 -24.43 39.59
C VAL A 627 -3.18 -25.58 39.80
N HIS A 628 -4.45 -25.37 39.47
CA HIS A 628 -5.50 -26.39 39.54
C HIS A 628 -6.38 -26.33 38.29
N ILE A 629 -6.63 -27.47 37.64
CA ILE A 629 -7.58 -27.53 36.52
C ILE A 629 -8.99 -27.60 37.12
N ALA A 630 -9.80 -26.55 36.98
CA ALA A 630 -11.12 -26.45 37.61
C ALA A 630 -12.11 -27.45 36.99
N TYR A 631 -12.18 -27.49 35.66
CA TYR A 631 -12.94 -28.48 34.91
C TYR A 631 -12.35 -28.66 33.51
N GLY A 632 -12.75 -29.74 32.83
CA GLY A 632 -12.57 -29.90 31.39
C GLY A 632 -13.74 -30.66 30.79
N VAL A 633 -14.37 -30.08 29.76
CA VAL A 633 -15.50 -30.67 29.04
C VAL A 633 -15.08 -30.97 27.62
N ARG A 634 -15.40 -32.17 27.15
CA ARG A 634 -15.14 -32.55 25.76
C ARG A 634 -15.98 -31.70 24.80
N PHE A 635 -15.32 -31.17 23.79
CA PHE A 635 -15.91 -30.38 22.72
C PHE A 635 -15.17 -30.62 21.39
N GLY A 636 -15.64 -30.04 20.29
CA GLY A 636 -15.07 -30.26 18.96
C GLY A 636 -15.61 -31.51 18.25
N ASP A 637 -15.05 -31.80 17.09
CA ASP A 637 -15.45 -32.95 16.28
C ASP A 637 -14.86 -34.27 16.81
N ALA A 638 -15.37 -35.41 16.32
CA ALA A 638 -14.94 -36.74 16.80
C ALA A 638 -13.49 -37.10 16.42
N GLN A 639 -12.97 -36.50 15.35
CA GLN A 639 -11.61 -36.70 14.84
C GLN A 639 -10.60 -35.77 15.54
N HIS A 640 -11.02 -34.58 15.95
CA HIS A 640 -10.22 -33.54 16.61
C HIS A 640 -10.86 -33.12 17.95
N PRO A 641 -10.92 -34.02 18.95
CA PRO A 641 -11.49 -33.67 20.24
C PRO A 641 -10.63 -32.61 20.93
N VAL A 642 -11.30 -31.65 21.57
CA VAL A 642 -10.69 -30.66 22.47
C VAL A 642 -11.30 -30.75 23.86
N LEU A 643 -10.61 -30.21 24.87
CA LEU A 643 -11.17 -30.02 26.20
C LEU A 643 -11.36 -28.52 26.48
N LEU A 644 -12.60 -28.04 26.42
CA LEU A 644 -12.96 -26.74 26.97
C LEU A 644 -12.71 -26.75 28.47
N SER A 645 -11.74 -25.97 28.93
CA SER A 645 -11.24 -26.05 30.30
C SER A 645 -10.93 -24.66 30.87
N GLU A 646 -11.04 -24.56 32.20
CA GLU A 646 -10.58 -23.42 32.98
C GLU A 646 -9.59 -23.91 34.05
N ILE A 647 -8.62 -23.07 34.38
CA ILE A 647 -7.62 -23.31 35.42
C ILE A 647 -7.68 -22.22 36.48
N GLU A 648 -7.41 -22.58 37.72
CA GLU A 648 -7.24 -21.68 38.84
C GLU A 648 -5.76 -21.59 39.18
N VAL A 649 -5.26 -20.37 39.27
CA VAL A 649 -3.86 -20.09 39.58
C VAL A 649 -3.80 -19.26 40.85
N THR A 650 -3.17 -19.80 41.88
CA THR A 650 -2.88 -19.09 43.13
C THR A 650 -1.47 -18.52 43.06
N SER A 651 -1.33 -17.21 43.24
CA SER A 651 -0.05 -16.51 43.29
C SER A 651 -0.15 -15.33 44.25
N GLY A 652 0.81 -15.19 45.16
CA GLY A 652 0.84 -14.10 46.14
C GLY A 652 -0.37 -14.10 47.08
N GLY A 653 -0.96 -15.28 47.34
CA GLY A 653 -2.16 -15.42 48.16
C GLY A 653 -3.50 -15.07 47.49
N GLN A 654 -3.48 -14.67 46.21
CA GLN A 654 -4.69 -14.43 45.41
C GLN A 654 -4.91 -15.57 44.40
N THR A 655 -6.15 -16.05 44.30
CA THR A 655 -6.53 -17.04 43.27
C THR A 655 -7.26 -16.34 42.13
N SER A 656 -6.77 -16.52 40.90
CA SER A 656 -7.39 -16.03 39.67
C SER A 656 -7.72 -17.18 38.74
N ARG A 657 -8.80 -17.02 37.98
CA ARG A 657 -9.31 -18.06 37.09
C ARG A 657 -9.07 -17.71 35.63
N TYR A 658 -8.57 -18.67 34.86
CA TYR A 658 -8.18 -18.49 33.48
C TYR A 658 -8.79 -19.53 32.55
N GLN A 659 -9.24 -19.12 31.37
CA GLN A 659 -9.68 -20.04 30.33
C GLN A 659 -8.49 -20.54 29.51
N LEU A 660 -8.33 -21.87 29.47
CA LEU A 660 -7.26 -22.54 28.72
C LEU A 660 -7.81 -23.86 28.16
N PRO A 661 -8.40 -23.84 26.94
CA PRO A 661 -8.86 -25.07 26.31
C PRO A 661 -7.66 -25.91 25.85
N PHE A 662 -7.67 -27.22 26.10
CA PHE A 662 -6.58 -28.12 25.70
C PHE A 662 -6.87 -28.76 24.35
N GLY A 663 -5.92 -28.61 23.42
CA GLY A 663 -5.96 -29.21 22.09
C GLY A 663 -4.87 -30.27 21.91
N LEU A 664 -5.11 -31.24 21.01
CA LEU A 664 -4.15 -32.26 20.63
C LEU A 664 -3.67 -32.00 19.19
N LEU A 665 -2.36 -31.82 19.02
CA LEU A 665 -1.70 -31.69 17.72
C LEU A 665 -0.97 -33.00 17.39
N GLY A 666 -1.32 -33.65 16.27
CA GLY A 666 -0.64 -34.86 15.79
C GLY A 666 0.77 -34.58 15.24
N GLU A 667 1.66 -35.58 15.29
CA GLU A 667 3.02 -35.50 14.72
C GLU A 667 3.03 -35.25 13.20
N ASP A 668 2.00 -35.72 12.50
CA ASP A 668 1.71 -35.44 11.08
C ASP A 668 1.25 -34.00 10.82
N GLN A 669 0.94 -33.23 11.87
CA GLN A 669 0.42 -31.86 11.81
C GLN A 669 1.43 -30.81 12.33
N PHE A 670 2.70 -31.19 12.50
CA PHE A 670 3.77 -30.31 12.97
C PHE A 670 4.18 -29.21 11.97
N THR A 671 3.58 -29.15 10.79
CA THR A 671 3.79 -28.04 9.83
C THR A 671 3.15 -26.72 10.27
N SER A 672 2.25 -26.73 11.27
CA SER A 672 1.63 -25.52 11.80
C SER A 672 2.45 -24.90 12.94
N ALA A 673 3.11 -23.77 12.66
CA ALA A 673 4.05 -23.13 13.59
C ALA A 673 3.43 -22.64 14.91
N LEU A 674 2.20 -22.14 14.91
CA LEU A 674 1.58 -21.52 16.10
C LEU A 674 1.19 -22.55 17.18
N PRO A 675 0.45 -23.64 16.88
CA PRO A 675 0.19 -24.73 17.82
C PRO A 675 1.45 -25.34 18.43
N GLN A 676 2.55 -25.39 17.66
CA GLN A 676 3.84 -25.89 18.13
C GLN A 676 4.53 -24.90 19.09
N GLN A 677 4.52 -23.60 18.79
CA GLN A 677 5.04 -22.54 19.67
C GLN A 677 4.27 -22.44 21.00
N LEU A 678 2.98 -22.75 20.99
CA LEU A 678 2.12 -22.75 22.18
C LEU A 678 2.06 -24.11 22.89
N ALA A 679 2.80 -25.11 22.43
CA ALA A 679 2.81 -26.44 23.03
C ALA A 679 3.26 -26.39 24.50
N LEU A 680 2.56 -27.16 25.35
CA LEU A 680 2.79 -27.24 26.79
C LEU A 680 3.35 -28.58 27.24
N ALA A 681 3.09 -29.65 26.50
CA ALA A 681 3.60 -30.99 26.79
C ALA A 681 3.63 -31.85 25.53
N ARG A 682 4.52 -32.86 25.50
CA ARG A 682 4.44 -33.94 24.51
C ARG A 682 3.41 -34.94 24.99
N VAL A 683 2.74 -35.61 24.06
CA VAL A 683 1.79 -36.66 24.41
C VAL A 683 2.00 -37.90 23.55
N ARG A 684 1.87 -39.06 24.18
CA ARG A 684 1.89 -40.36 23.51
C ARG A 684 0.57 -41.06 23.73
N ARG A 685 -0.15 -41.36 22.63
CA ARG A 685 -1.37 -42.14 22.60
C ARG A 685 -1.12 -43.45 21.86
N VAL A 686 -0.82 -44.51 22.62
CA VAL A 686 -0.41 -45.82 22.09
C VAL A 686 0.80 -45.70 21.16
N ARG A 687 0.60 -45.74 19.84
CA ARG A 687 1.62 -45.63 18.79
C ARG A 687 1.72 -44.23 18.18
N GLN A 688 0.78 -43.35 18.50
CA GLN A 688 0.73 -41.98 17.99
C GLN A 688 1.40 -41.05 18.99
N VAL A 689 2.23 -40.14 18.48
CA VAL A 689 2.87 -39.09 19.27
C VAL A 689 2.31 -37.75 18.79
N GLY A 690 2.31 -36.77 19.66
CA GLY A 690 1.82 -35.43 19.37
C GLY A 690 2.18 -34.45 20.47
N LEU A 691 1.56 -33.27 20.45
CA LEU A 691 1.71 -32.22 21.45
C LEU A 691 0.34 -31.87 22.04
N ILE A 692 0.32 -31.55 23.33
CA ILE A 692 -0.79 -30.80 23.93
C ILE A 692 -0.46 -29.32 23.79
N THR A 693 -1.44 -28.56 23.33
CA THR A 693 -1.31 -27.12 23.08
C THR A 693 -2.58 -26.39 23.51
N ASP A 694 -2.57 -25.07 23.37
CA ASP A 694 -3.75 -24.24 23.53
C ASP A 694 -4.70 -24.46 22.34
N ALA A 695 -5.89 -25.00 22.59
CA ALA A 695 -6.86 -25.30 21.55
C ALA A 695 -7.30 -24.06 20.78
N PHE A 696 -7.17 -22.85 21.36
CA PHE A 696 -7.47 -21.61 20.64
C PHE A 696 -6.58 -21.43 19.41
N SER A 697 -5.42 -22.11 19.32
CA SER A 697 -4.56 -22.10 18.13
C SER A 697 -4.94 -23.12 17.05
N LEU A 698 -5.98 -23.93 17.27
CA LEU A 698 -6.44 -24.96 16.34
C LEU A 698 -7.66 -24.50 15.57
N ASP A 699 -7.59 -24.50 14.24
CA ASP A 699 -8.69 -24.07 13.38
C ASP A 699 -9.96 -24.92 13.57
N SER A 700 -9.80 -26.22 13.84
CA SER A 700 -10.90 -27.14 14.13
C SER A 700 -11.69 -26.71 15.38
N TYR A 701 -11.01 -26.12 16.37
CA TYR A 701 -11.66 -25.60 17.56
C TYR A 701 -12.45 -24.33 17.27
N ILE A 702 -11.88 -23.39 16.53
CA ILE A 702 -12.55 -22.12 16.16
C ILE A 702 -13.83 -22.42 15.36
N ARG A 703 -13.76 -23.36 14.41
CA ARG A 703 -14.92 -23.82 13.64
C ARG A 703 -15.98 -24.46 14.53
N ALA A 704 -15.56 -25.37 15.41
CA ALA A 704 -16.48 -26.02 16.35
C ALA A 704 -17.19 -25.00 17.26
N VAL A 705 -16.53 -23.92 17.68
CA VAL A 705 -17.17 -22.85 18.46
C VAL A 705 -18.26 -22.15 17.66
N ILE A 706 -18.01 -21.83 16.38
CA ILE A 706 -19.00 -21.16 15.52
C ILE A 706 -20.18 -22.09 15.22
N ASP A 707 -19.92 -23.37 14.96
CA ASP A 707 -20.97 -24.38 14.80
C ASP A 707 -21.78 -24.54 16.09
N GLY A 708 -21.10 -24.49 17.24
CA GLY A 708 -21.72 -24.48 18.56
C GLY A 708 -22.66 -23.29 18.77
N LEU A 709 -22.26 -22.09 18.34
CA LEU A 709 -23.11 -20.89 18.36
C LEU A 709 -24.33 -21.06 17.47
N ARG A 710 -24.16 -21.56 16.24
CA ARG A 710 -25.28 -21.79 15.31
C ARG A 710 -26.26 -22.86 15.80
N ALA A 711 -25.74 -23.92 16.42
CA ALA A 711 -26.53 -25.03 16.95
C ALA A 711 -27.11 -24.76 18.34
N GLN A 712 -26.78 -23.62 18.97
CA GLN A 712 -27.18 -23.28 20.35
C GLN A 712 -26.77 -24.37 21.35
N THR A 713 -25.54 -24.88 21.20
CA THR A 713 -25.05 -26.02 21.98
C THR A 713 -25.02 -25.71 23.48
N VAL A 714 -25.40 -26.70 24.30
CA VAL A 714 -25.27 -26.66 25.77
C VAL A 714 -24.43 -27.85 26.22
N LEU A 715 -23.36 -27.59 26.96
CA LEU A 715 -22.45 -28.60 27.47
C LEU A 715 -22.50 -28.64 29.00
N SER A 716 -22.77 -29.81 29.57
CA SER A 716 -22.72 -30.00 31.03
C SER A 716 -21.27 -30.14 31.49
N SER A 717 -20.92 -29.42 32.56
CA SER A 717 -19.62 -29.52 33.24
C SER A 717 -19.83 -29.81 34.73
N ASN A 718 -18.76 -30.20 35.42
CA ASN A 718 -18.79 -30.34 36.87
C ASN A 718 -18.94 -28.99 37.61
N ASP A 719 -18.87 -27.88 36.88
CA ASP A 719 -18.86 -26.52 37.42
C ASP A 719 -19.91 -25.63 36.71
N GLY A 720 -21.06 -26.25 36.38
CA GLY A 720 -22.19 -25.61 35.71
C GLY A 720 -22.39 -26.04 34.26
N GLU A 721 -23.07 -25.20 33.48
CA GLU A 721 -23.35 -25.43 32.05
C GLU A 721 -22.65 -24.38 31.19
N ILE A 722 -22.01 -24.82 30.11
CA ILE A 722 -21.48 -23.92 29.08
C ILE A 722 -22.53 -23.80 27.98
N ARG A 723 -22.95 -22.57 27.67
CA ARG A 723 -24.02 -22.25 26.72
C ARG A 723 -23.47 -21.39 25.59
N PHE A 724 -23.80 -21.78 24.36
CA PHE A 724 -23.46 -21.05 23.15
C PHE A 724 -24.70 -20.27 22.69
N GLU A 725 -24.65 -18.95 22.75
CA GLU A 725 -25.81 -18.07 22.57
C GLU A 725 -25.60 -17.16 21.34
N PRO A 726 -26.23 -17.45 20.18
CA PRO A 726 -26.11 -16.62 18.98
C PRO A 726 -27.09 -15.43 19.02
N THR A 727 -26.77 -14.36 18.28
CA THR A 727 -27.72 -13.30 17.93
C THR A 727 -28.29 -13.54 16.52
N PRO A 728 -29.42 -12.89 16.15
CA PRO A 728 -29.96 -13.00 14.80
C PRO A 728 -28.96 -12.62 13.68
N HIS A 729 -28.02 -11.71 13.96
CA HIS A 729 -27.01 -11.26 13.00
C HIS A 729 -26.02 -12.36 12.59
N LEU A 730 -25.82 -13.41 13.40
CA LEU A 730 -24.96 -14.53 13.03
C LEU A 730 -25.55 -15.35 11.87
N ALA A 731 -26.88 -15.43 11.77
CA ALA A 731 -27.56 -16.18 10.71
C ALA A 731 -27.42 -15.52 9.33
N GLU A 732 -27.18 -14.20 9.29
CA GLU A 732 -27.01 -13.41 8.07
C GLU A 732 -25.62 -13.57 7.45
N LEU A 733 -24.66 -14.16 8.18
CA LEU A 733 -23.28 -14.29 7.74
C LEU A 733 -23.02 -15.61 6.98
N PRO A 734 -22.34 -15.54 5.82
CA PRO A 734 -21.97 -16.72 5.04
C PRO A 734 -20.78 -17.44 5.69
N VAL A 735 -21.00 -18.13 6.82
CA VAL A 735 -19.97 -19.01 7.41
C VAL A 735 -20.05 -20.40 6.79
N GLY A 736 -19.02 -20.81 6.05
CA GLY A 736 -18.88 -22.15 5.45
C GLY A 736 -17.50 -22.76 5.70
N ASP A 737 -17.33 -24.03 5.37
CA ASP A 737 -16.11 -24.82 5.66
C ASP A 737 -14.85 -24.26 4.96
N GLU A 738 -14.98 -23.45 3.92
CA GLU A 738 -13.86 -22.86 3.18
C GLU A 738 -13.32 -21.55 3.78
N LEU A 739 -13.95 -20.99 4.83
CA LEU A 739 -13.49 -19.72 5.39
C LEU A 739 -12.16 -19.87 6.13
N GLN A 740 -11.23 -18.96 5.83
CA GLN A 740 -9.90 -18.91 6.43
C GLN A 740 -9.96 -18.37 7.87
N VAL A 741 -9.17 -18.96 8.77
CA VAL A 741 -9.01 -18.55 10.17
C VAL A 741 -7.68 -17.80 10.31
N ARG A 742 -7.70 -16.54 10.76
CA ARG A 742 -6.51 -15.67 10.90
C ARG A 742 -6.34 -15.19 12.34
N TYR A 743 -5.25 -15.59 13.00
CA TYR A 743 -4.93 -15.18 14.37
C TYR A 743 -4.35 -13.76 14.40
N LEU A 744 -4.81 -12.90 15.32
CA LEU A 744 -4.28 -11.54 15.44
C LEU A 744 -2.94 -11.57 16.23
N ALA A 745 -1.87 -11.04 15.62
CA ALA A 745 -0.46 -11.27 15.99
C ALA A 745 0.03 -10.62 17.32
N ALA A 746 -0.85 -10.13 18.18
CA ALA A 746 -0.50 -9.59 19.49
C ALA A 746 -1.25 -10.38 20.57
N GLU A 747 -0.56 -11.22 21.36
CA GLU A 747 -1.13 -11.68 22.62
C GLU A 747 -1.35 -10.43 23.51
N GLN A 748 -2.60 -9.93 23.54
CA GLN A 748 -3.09 -8.90 24.46
C GLN A 748 -3.54 -9.57 25.78
N SER A 749 -4.36 -8.89 26.59
CA SER A 749 -5.05 -9.49 27.76
C SER A 749 -5.96 -10.65 27.37
N ASN A 750 -6.50 -10.65 26.15
CA ASN A 750 -7.39 -11.66 25.58
C ASN A 750 -6.84 -12.18 24.23
N SER A 751 -7.36 -13.32 23.75
CA SER A 751 -6.93 -13.91 22.46
C SER A 751 -8.03 -13.77 21.42
N SER A 752 -7.69 -13.26 20.23
CA SER A 752 -8.68 -12.96 19.18
C SER A 752 -8.28 -13.55 17.83
N VAL A 753 -9.27 -13.99 17.07
CA VAL A 753 -9.12 -14.58 15.73
C VAL A 753 -10.18 -14.01 14.78
N VAL A 754 -9.80 -13.77 13.53
CA VAL A 754 -10.68 -13.34 12.45
C VAL A 754 -11.04 -14.55 11.59
N VAL A 755 -12.32 -14.71 11.25
CA VAL A 755 -12.81 -15.82 10.43
C VAL A 755 -13.49 -15.25 9.18
N GLY A 756 -12.91 -15.55 8.01
CA GLY A 756 -13.48 -15.22 6.69
C GLY A 756 -13.78 -13.74 6.45
N GLU A 757 -13.01 -12.83 7.07
CA GLU A 757 -13.25 -11.37 7.07
C GLU A 757 -14.70 -10.98 7.39
N SER A 758 -15.40 -11.83 8.13
CA SER A 758 -16.83 -11.67 8.45
C SER A 758 -17.07 -11.62 9.96
N LEU A 759 -16.26 -12.36 10.72
CA LEU A 759 -16.42 -12.55 12.16
C LEU A 759 -15.07 -12.40 12.87
N VAL A 760 -15.09 -11.79 14.05
CA VAL A 760 -13.99 -11.81 15.03
C VAL A 760 -14.47 -12.59 16.24
N LEU A 761 -13.73 -13.62 16.63
CA LEU A 761 -13.96 -14.39 17.86
C LEU A 761 -12.88 -14.02 18.87
N LYS A 762 -13.30 -13.55 20.04
CA LYS A 762 -12.43 -13.18 21.16
C LYS A 762 -12.67 -14.12 22.34
N LEU A 763 -11.60 -14.74 22.82
CA LEU A 763 -11.53 -15.61 23.99
C LEU A 763 -11.12 -14.79 25.22
N ILE A 764 -11.97 -14.81 26.25
CA ILE A 764 -11.74 -14.12 27.51
C ILE A 764 -10.79 -14.96 28.37
N ARG A 765 -9.53 -14.53 28.48
CA ARG A 765 -8.49 -15.32 29.15
C ARG A 765 -8.64 -15.34 30.65
N LYS A 766 -8.90 -14.19 31.28
CA LYS A 766 -9.12 -14.09 32.73
C LYS A 766 -10.62 -14.02 33.00
N VAL A 767 -11.19 -15.14 33.45
CA VAL A 767 -12.64 -15.27 33.66
C VAL A 767 -13.01 -14.70 35.02
N SER A 768 -14.06 -13.87 35.04
CA SER A 768 -14.62 -13.27 36.27
C SER A 768 -16.12 -13.53 36.31
N ALA A 769 -16.64 -13.79 37.50
CA ALA A 769 -18.07 -14.04 37.72
C ALA A 769 -18.89 -12.74 37.57
N GLY A 770 -20.04 -12.86 36.90
CA GLY A 770 -20.99 -11.79 36.68
C GLY A 770 -21.04 -11.31 35.22
N VAL A 771 -21.99 -10.39 34.96
CA VAL A 771 -22.21 -9.81 33.63
C VAL A 771 -20.95 -9.08 33.16
N HIS A 772 -20.48 -9.41 31.96
CA HIS A 772 -19.31 -8.76 31.36
C HIS A 772 -19.71 -7.48 30.63
N PRO A 773 -19.03 -6.34 30.86
CA PRO A 773 -19.43 -5.05 30.30
C PRO A 773 -19.35 -5.03 28.77
N GLU A 774 -18.39 -5.73 28.17
CA GLU A 774 -18.26 -5.79 26.70
C GLU A 774 -19.45 -6.49 26.04
N LEU A 775 -19.94 -7.59 26.63
CA LEU A 775 -21.12 -8.30 26.14
C LEU A 775 -22.38 -7.44 26.32
N GLU A 776 -22.55 -6.85 27.51
CA GLU A 776 -23.71 -6.02 27.85
C GLU A 776 -23.82 -4.77 26.97
N MET A 777 -22.72 -4.02 26.82
CA MET A 777 -22.65 -2.81 25.98
C MET A 777 -22.82 -3.14 24.51
N GLY A 778 -22.11 -4.16 24.01
CA GLY A 778 -22.21 -4.60 22.63
C GLY A 778 -23.63 -5.05 22.26
N ALA A 779 -24.28 -5.81 23.15
CA ALA A 779 -25.66 -6.23 22.95
C ALA A 779 -26.63 -5.04 22.89
N TYR A 780 -26.50 -4.09 23.82
CA TYR A 780 -27.39 -2.92 23.89
C TYR A 780 -27.24 -2.01 22.66
N LEU A 781 -26.01 -1.68 22.28
CA LEU A 781 -25.72 -0.80 21.14
C LEU A 781 -26.09 -1.45 19.80
N THR A 782 -25.85 -2.76 19.65
CA THR A 782 -26.25 -3.52 18.46
C THR A 782 -27.77 -3.52 18.32
N ALA A 783 -28.50 -3.80 19.40
CA ALA A 783 -29.97 -3.78 19.40
C ALA A 783 -30.55 -2.38 19.12
N ALA A 784 -29.86 -1.32 19.52
CA ALA A 784 -30.23 0.06 19.22
C ALA A 784 -29.89 0.50 17.78
N GLY A 785 -29.17 -0.33 17.01
CA GLY A 785 -28.79 -0.03 15.62
C GLY A 785 -27.65 0.97 15.46
N TYR A 786 -26.81 1.17 16.48
CA TYR A 786 -25.63 2.02 16.39
C TYR A 786 -24.58 1.38 15.47
N ARG A 787 -24.21 2.05 14.37
CA ARG A 787 -23.44 1.45 13.28
C ARG A 787 -21.92 1.52 13.44
N HIS A 788 -21.42 2.36 14.35
CA HIS A 788 -19.98 2.64 14.53
C HIS A 788 -19.33 1.79 15.63
N ILE A 789 -19.78 0.54 15.76
CA ILE A 789 -19.18 -0.51 16.59
C ILE A 789 -19.15 -1.82 15.80
N SER A 790 -18.36 -2.80 16.26
CA SER A 790 -18.50 -4.17 15.78
C SER A 790 -19.81 -4.77 16.30
N PRO A 791 -20.76 -5.19 15.43
CA PRO A 791 -22.04 -5.72 15.88
C PRO A 791 -21.85 -7.06 16.61
N LEU A 792 -22.63 -7.30 17.67
CA LEU A 792 -22.59 -8.55 18.42
C LEU A 792 -23.24 -9.69 17.63
N LEU A 793 -22.49 -10.76 17.41
CA LEU A 793 -22.95 -11.97 16.69
C LEU A 793 -23.30 -13.12 17.64
N GLY A 794 -22.68 -13.18 18.82
CA GLY A 794 -22.98 -14.20 19.82
C GLY A 794 -22.00 -14.23 20.97
N SER A 795 -22.26 -15.07 21.97
CA SER A 795 -21.41 -15.27 23.14
C SER A 795 -21.38 -16.72 23.57
N VAL A 796 -20.30 -17.10 24.26
CA VAL A 796 -20.20 -18.38 24.97
C VAL A 796 -20.06 -18.04 26.44
N ILE A 797 -20.99 -18.54 27.26
CA ILE A 797 -21.04 -18.28 28.70
C ILE A 797 -21.00 -19.57 29.49
N ARG A 798 -20.45 -19.53 30.70
CA ARG A 798 -20.61 -20.57 31.71
C ARG A 798 -21.56 -20.09 32.79
N ARG A 799 -22.68 -20.79 32.97
CA ARG A 799 -23.61 -20.59 34.07
C ARG A 799 -23.29 -21.58 35.17
N ASP A 800 -22.84 -21.08 36.32
CA ASP A 800 -22.47 -21.93 37.45
C ASP A 800 -23.71 -22.51 38.18
N ALA A 801 -23.48 -23.30 39.23
CA ALA A 801 -24.56 -23.92 40.01
C ALA A 801 -25.42 -22.91 40.78
N ALA A 802 -24.94 -21.68 41.01
CA ALA A 802 -25.68 -20.59 41.63
C ALA A 802 -26.51 -19.79 40.60
N GLY A 803 -26.36 -20.10 39.30
CA GLY A 803 -27.02 -19.41 38.20
C GLY A 803 -26.29 -18.14 37.75
N GLU A 804 -25.04 -17.93 38.18
CA GLU A 804 -24.23 -16.78 37.78
C GLU A 804 -23.50 -17.04 36.46
N ASP A 805 -23.62 -16.09 35.52
CA ASP A 805 -23.02 -16.16 34.20
C ASP A 805 -21.57 -15.65 34.22
N ASN A 806 -20.70 -16.37 33.52
CA ASN A 806 -19.29 -16.05 33.33
C ASN A 806 -19.02 -16.02 31.82
N LEU A 807 -18.61 -14.86 31.27
CA LEU A 807 -18.29 -14.76 29.84
C LEU A 807 -17.00 -15.52 29.53
N LEU A 808 -17.07 -16.44 28.56
CA LEU A 808 -15.93 -17.19 28.06
C LEU A 808 -15.46 -16.67 26.69
N MET A 809 -16.39 -16.42 25.77
CA MET A 809 -16.05 -15.90 24.44
C MET A 809 -17.12 -14.94 23.94
N ILE A 810 -16.71 -14.04 23.04
CA ILE A 810 -17.59 -13.12 22.32
C ILE A 810 -17.29 -13.17 20.82
N ALA A 811 -18.33 -13.24 20.01
CA ALA A 811 -18.25 -13.19 18.55
C ALA A 811 -18.85 -11.86 18.07
N GLN A 812 -18.10 -11.13 17.25
CA GLN A 812 -18.44 -9.79 16.74
C GLN A 812 -18.22 -9.71 15.22
N GLY A 813 -18.91 -8.79 14.54
CA GLY A 813 -18.70 -8.55 13.11
C GLY A 813 -17.29 -8.02 12.82
N TYR A 814 -16.68 -8.50 11.73
CA TYR A 814 -15.38 -7.99 11.29
C TYR A 814 -15.51 -6.60 10.64
N LEU A 815 -14.59 -5.70 10.99
CA LEU A 815 -14.47 -4.36 10.40
C LEU A 815 -13.14 -4.27 9.63
N SER A 816 -13.22 -4.21 8.30
CA SER A 816 -12.05 -3.94 7.44
C SER A 816 -11.55 -2.50 7.67
N ASN A 817 -10.38 -2.34 8.27
CA ASN A 817 -9.88 -1.06 8.78
C ASN A 817 -8.45 -0.73 8.29
N GLN A 818 -8.03 0.53 8.45
CA GLN A 818 -6.69 1.05 8.11
C GLN A 818 -5.69 0.99 9.29
N GLY A 819 -6.03 0.28 10.37
CA GLY A 819 -5.33 0.28 11.65
C GLY A 819 -6.13 0.96 12.77
N ASP A 820 -5.57 0.93 13.99
CA ASP A 820 -6.09 1.72 15.11
C ASP A 820 -5.77 3.22 14.94
N ALA A 821 -6.58 4.07 15.57
CA ALA A 821 -6.45 5.51 15.46
C ALA A 821 -5.16 6.02 16.11
N TRP A 822 -4.55 5.26 17.02
CA TRP A 822 -3.29 5.63 17.64
C TRP A 822 -2.13 5.59 16.64
N ALA A 823 -1.94 4.46 15.96
CA ALA A 823 -0.91 4.32 14.93
C ALA A 823 -1.16 5.27 13.75
N TRP A 824 -2.43 5.44 13.36
CA TRP A 824 -2.81 6.40 12.32
C TRP A 824 -2.43 7.84 12.70
N THR A 825 -2.72 8.26 13.93
CA THR A 825 -2.35 9.59 14.44
C THR A 825 -0.84 9.79 14.50
N GLN A 826 -0.06 8.80 14.98
CA GLN A 826 1.40 8.88 15.04
C GLN A 826 2.03 9.08 13.65
N ASN A 827 1.61 8.27 12.66
CA ASN A 827 2.12 8.37 11.29
C ASN A 827 1.83 9.75 10.66
N ASN A 828 0.66 10.32 10.94
CA ASN A 828 0.28 11.64 10.45
C ASN A 828 1.02 12.78 11.15
N LEU A 829 1.30 12.64 12.45
CA LEU A 829 2.14 13.58 13.19
C LEU A 829 3.59 13.58 12.69
N GLU A 830 4.15 12.40 12.42
CA GLU A 830 5.50 12.29 11.81
C GLU A 830 5.56 12.96 10.44
N ARG A 831 4.51 12.79 9.62
CA ARG A 831 4.38 13.49 8.34
C ARG A 831 4.32 15.01 8.53
N ALA A 832 3.49 15.50 9.45
CA ALA A 832 3.38 16.93 9.75
C ALA A 832 4.71 17.56 10.23
N ILE A 833 5.46 16.84 11.08
CA ILE A 833 6.80 17.28 11.54
C ILE A 833 7.76 17.39 10.36
N ARG A 834 7.75 16.39 9.47
CA ARG A 834 8.62 16.39 8.28
C ARG A 834 8.28 17.53 7.33
N ASP A 835 7.00 17.84 7.16
CA ASP A 835 6.55 18.91 6.26
C ASP A 835 6.95 20.29 6.83
N GLU A 836 6.78 20.53 8.13
CA GLU A 836 7.23 21.76 8.82
C GLU A 836 8.76 21.95 8.75
N LEU A 837 9.52 20.86 8.88
CA LEU A 837 10.97 20.87 8.72
C LEU A 837 11.40 21.20 7.28
N ALA A 838 10.60 20.85 6.28
CA ALA A 838 10.85 21.14 4.88
C ALA A 838 10.48 22.60 4.52
N GLU A 839 9.44 23.18 5.14
CA GLU A 839 9.03 24.57 4.93
C GLU A 839 10.06 25.60 5.44
N ALA A 840 10.88 25.26 6.46
CA ALA A 840 11.99 26.11 6.89
C ALA A 840 13.05 26.36 5.78
N ILE A 841 12.96 25.65 4.64
CA ILE A 841 13.86 25.73 3.49
C ILE A 841 13.19 26.41 2.27
N SER A 842 11.87 26.66 2.28
CA SER A 842 11.17 27.24 1.12
C SER A 842 9.89 28.00 1.51
N GLU A 843 9.94 29.34 1.45
CA GLU A 843 8.76 30.21 1.55
C GLU A 843 7.93 30.14 0.25
N GLN A 844 6.89 29.29 0.19
CA GLN A 844 5.66 29.56 -0.56
C GLN A 844 4.53 28.57 -0.23
N GLU A 845 3.35 29.15 0.01
CA GLU A 845 2.21 28.60 0.76
C GLU A 845 1.32 27.54 0.06
N GLN A 846 0.63 26.80 0.96
CA GLN A 846 -0.62 26.03 0.82
C GLN A 846 -0.56 24.61 0.23
N HIS A 847 0.02 23.69 1.00
CA HIS A 847 -0.16 22.24 0.86
C HIS A 847 -1.28 21.72 1.78
N TYR A 848 -1.93 20.61 1.36
CA TYR A 848 -2.87 19.85 2.20
C TYR A 848 -2.20 19.48 3.52
N ASN A 849 -2.71 20.04 4.61
CA ASN A 849 -2.06 19.99 5.90
C ASN A 849 -2.38 18.66 6.60
N ALA A 850 -1.37 17.83 6.88
CA ALA A 850 -1.51 16.62 7.69
C ALA A 850 -2.15 16.90 9.06
N LEU A 851 -1.95 18.10 9.63
CA LEU A 851 -2.67 18.54 10.83
C LEU A 851 -4.16 18.79 10.60
N GLY A 852 -4.55 19.22 9.39
CA GLY A 852 -5.94 19.32 8.98
C GLY A 852 -6.63 17.96 8.96
N GLU A 853 -5.99 16.94 8.39
CA GLU A 853 -6.51 15.57 8.42
C GLU A 853 -6.67 15.04 9.86
N LEU A 854 -5.71 15.35 10.75
CA LEU A 854 -5.78 15.00 12.17
C LEU A 854 -6.95 15.70 12.89
N ALA A 855 -7.17 16.98 12.59
CA ALA A 855 -8.28 17.75 13.16
C ALA A 855 -9.65 17.25 12.65
N ASP A 856 -9.76 16.95 11.36
CA ASP A 856 -10.98 16.40 10.74
C ASP A 856 -11.34 15.05 11.36
N PHE A 857 -10.35 14.16 11.51
CA PHE A 857 -10.56 12.86 12.17
C PHE A 857 -10.96 13.02 13.64
N ALA A 858 -10.32 13.95 14.38
CA ALA A 858 -10.69 14.25 15.76
C ALA A 858 -12.15 14.77 15.86
N GLY A 859 -12.58 15.59 14.90
CA GLY A 859 -13.97 16.03 14.78
C GLY A 859 -14.93 14.85 14.55
N LEU A 860 -14.63 13.96 13.61
CA LEU A 860 -15.43 12.76 13.35
C LEU A 860 -15.53 11.85 14.59
N LEU A 861 -14.42 11.61 15.28
CA LEU A 861 -14.41 10.84 16.53
C LEU A 861 -15.29 11.49 17.61
N GLY A 862 -15.25 12.82 17.73
CA GLY A 862 -16.11 13.58 18.65
C GLY A 862 -17.59 13.42 18.33
N GLN A 863 -17.94 13.49 17.03
CA GLN A 863 -19.29 13.25 16.55
C GLN A 863 -19.76 11.83 16.88
N ARG A 864 -18.98 10.79 16.54
CA ARG A 864 -19.36 9.39 16.77
C ARG A 864 -19.54 9.08 18.25
N LEU A 865 -18.65 9.59 19.10
CA LEU A 865 -18.79 9.43 20.55
C LEU A 865 -20.06 10.10 21.08
N GLY A 866 -20.39 11.31 20.59
CA GLY A 866 -21.62 12.00 20.96
C GLY A 866 -22.88 11.24 20.55
N GLU A 867 -22.91 10.71 19.32
CA GLU A 867 -23.99 9.86 18.81
C GLU A 867 -24.16 8.58 19.66
N MET A 868 -23.06 7.95 20.10
CA MET A 868 -23.13 6.80 21.02
C MET A 868 -23.75 7.19 22.37
N HIS A 869 -23.32 8.31 22.95
CA HIS A 869 -23.89 8.79 24.22
C HIS A 869 -25.37 9.17 24.09
N GLN A 870 -25.83 9.64 22.94
CA GLN A 870 -27.26 9.81 22.68
C GLN A 870 -28.04 8.50 22.79
N VAL A 871 -27.52 7.43 22.18
CA VAL A 871 -28.13 6.10 22.26
C VAL A 871 -28.16 5.58 23.70
N LEU A 872 -27.07 5.76 24.44
CA LEU A 872 -26.94 5.31 25.83
C LEU A 872 -27.75 6.15 26.83
N ALA A 873 -28.12 7.38 26.46
CA ALA A 873 -28.98 8.26 27.25
C ALA A 873 -30.47 8.18 26.88
N ALA A 874 -30.83 7.36 25.88
CA ALA A 874 -32.21 7.21 25.46
C ALA A 874 -33.09 6.57 26.57
N PRO A 875 -34.38 6.95 26.68
CA PRO A 875 -35.29 6.30 27.62
C PRO A 875 -35.37 4.79 27.39
N THR A 876 -35.19 4.01 28.45
CA THR A 876 -35.16 2.55 28.37
C THR A 876 -35.83 1.90 29.58
N ALA A 877 -36.39 0.71 29.36
CA ALA A 877 -36.93 -0.14 30.43
C ALA A 877 -35.82 -0.91 31.19
N ASN A 878 -34.61 -0.98 30.62
CA ASN A 878 -33.47 -1.64 31.26
C ASN A 878 -32.91 -0.73 32.38
N PRO A 879 -32.99 -1.12 33.67
CA PRO A 879 -32.54 -0.28 34.78
C PRO A 879 -31.03 0.02 34.73
N ASP A 880 -30.22 -0.86 34.16
CA ASP A 880 -28.76 -0.69 34.07
C ASP A 880 -28.35 0.39 33.06
N PHE A 881 -29.20 0.65 32.04
CA PHE A 881 -29.01 1.69 31.03
C PHE A 881 -29.89 2.92 31.24
N LYS A 882 -30.79 2.90 32.24
CA LYS A 882 -31.67 4.04 32.52
C LYS A 882 -30.84 5.28 32.87
N PRO A 883 -30.95 6.39 32.12
CA PRO A 883 -30.21 7.62 32.40
C PRO A 883 -30.62 8.19 33.76
N GLU A 884 -29.64 8.68 34.50
CA GLU A 884 -29.81 9.32 35.81
C GLU A 884 -29.20 10.71 35.81
N VAL A 885 -29.60 11.52 36.80
CA VAL A 885 -29.03 12.85 37.02
C VAL A 885 -28.16 12.81 38.26
N THR A 886 -26.96 13.38 38.18
CA THR A 886 -26.00 13.45 39.29
C THR A 886 -26.61 14.18 40.49
N SER A 887 -26.67 13.48 41.63
CA SER A 887 -27.12 14.06 42.91
C SER A 887 -25.95 14.68 43.69
N VAL A 888 -26.28 15.42 44.76
CA VAL A 888 -25.28 15.93 45.72
C VAL A 888 -24.44 14.78 46.32
N LYS A 889 -25.05 13.60 46.53
CA LYS A 889 -24.35 12.43 47.06
C LYS A 889 -23.32 11.88 46.08
N ASP A 890 -23.67 11.83 44.79
CA ASP A 890 -22.76 11.35 43.73
C ASP A 890 -21.58 12.31 43.58
N SER A 891 -21.87 13.62 43.53
CA SER A 891 -20.86 14.69 43.51
C SER A 891 -19.87 14.58 44.69
N GLN A 892 -20.36 14.37 45.92
CA GLN A 892 -19.50 14.16 47.10
C GLN A 892 -18.68 12.88 46.99
N GLY A 893 -19.25 11.82 46.41
CA GLY A 893 -18.56 10.56 46.13
C GLY A 893 -17.38 10.75 45.18
N TRP A 894 -17.60 11.45 44.07
CA TRP A 894 -16.55 11.79 43.10
C TRP A 894 -15.47 12.66 43.71
N ALA A 895 -15.83 13.70 44.47
CA ALA A 895 -14.84 14.55 45.16
C ALA A 895 -13.89 13.72 46.05
N LYS A 896 -14.43 12.75 46.78
CA LYS A 896 -13.66 11.86 47.64
C LYS A 896 -12.78 10.89 46.83
N GLN A 897 -13.33 10.26 45.79
CA GLN A 897 -12.62 9.29 44.96
C GLN A 897 -11.48 9.94 44.16
N VAL A 898 -11.79 11.00 43.42
CA VAL A 898 -10.82 11.75 42.61
C VAL A 898 -9.76 12.38 43.53
N GLY A 899 -10.17 12.92 44.69
CA GLY A 899 -9.23 13.45 45.68
C GLY A 899 -8.25 12.40 46.22
N ALA A 900 -8.73 11.19 46.52
CA ALA A 900 -7.88 10.08 46.97
C ALA A 900 -6.91 9.61 45.87
N GLN A 901 -7.37 9.57 44.62
CA GLN A 901 -6.56 9.17 43.48
C GLN A 901 -5.46 10.19 43.17
N ILE A 902 -5.77 11.49 43.22
CA ILE A 902 -4.77 12.55 43.11
C ILE A 902 -3.78 12.48 44.27
N GLU A 903 -4.23 12.22 45.50
CA GLU A 903 -3.32 12.05 46.63
C GLU A 903 -2.36 10.88 46.42
N ARG A 904 -2.84 9.74 45.91
CA ARG A 904 -2.00 8.58 45.54
C ARG A 904 -1.01 8.94 44.42
N ALA A 905 -1.46 9.64 43.38
CA ALA A 905 -0.59 10.11 42.30
C ALA A 905 0.53 11.03 42.82
N LEU A 906 0.21 11.99 43.69
CA LEU A 906 1.19 12.87 44.33
C LEU A 906 2.20 12.10 45.21
N GLN A 907 1.75 11.05 45.89
CA GLN A 907 2.65 10.18 46.66
C GLN A 907 3.63 9.43 45.74
N LEU A 908 3.15 8.86 44.64
CA LEU A 908 3.99 8.16 43.66
C LEU A 908 4.97 9.11 42.97
N LEU A 909 4.53 10.31 42.58
CA LEU A 909 5.41 11.34 42.03
C LEU A 909 6.52 11.73 43.02
N LYS A 910 6.21 11.82 44.32
CA LYS A 910 7.22 12.07 45.36
C LYS A 910 8.22 10.92 45.47
N GLN A 911 7.75 9.67 45.38
CA GLN A 911 8.61 8.48 45.45
C GLN A 911 9.58 8.38 44.26
N HIS A 912 9.11 8.73 43.07
CA HIS A 912 9.89 8.67 41.84
C HIS A 912 10.57 9.99 41.45
N GLN A 913 10.49 11.04 42.28
CA GLN A 913 10.96 12.39 41.95
C GLN A 913 12.43 12.43 41.52
N THR A 914 13.29 11.65 42.16
CA THR A 914 14.73 11.60 41.85
C THR A 914 15.05 10.96 40.50
N GLN A 915 14.08 10.27 39.88
CA GLN A 915 14.22 9.60 38.58
C GLN A 915 13.82 10.52 37.40
N LEU A 916 13.27 11.71 37.69
CA LEU A 916 12.82 12.69 36.70
C LEU A 916 13.92 13.71 36.37
N ASN A 917 13.83 14.39 35.22
CA ASN A 917 14.74 15.49 34.87
C ASN A 917 14.52 16.74 35.76
N PRO A 918 15.45 17.71 35.81
CA PRO A 918 15.35 18.87 36.70
C PRO A 918 14.09 19.73 36.50
N ALA A 919 13.59 19.85 35.27
CA ALA A 919 12.38 20.61 34.99
C ALA A 919 11.13 19.92 35.56
N ASP A 920 11.00 18.61 35.35
CA ASP A 920 9.89 17.80 35.86
C ASP A 920 9.97 17.66 37.41
N GLN A 921 11.17 17.65 38.00
CA GLN A 921 11.35 17.72 39.46
C GLN A 921 10.78 19.01 40.08
N ALA A 922 10.92 20.15 39.37
CA ALA A 922 10.35 21.41 39.80
C ALA A 922 8.81 21.39 39.76
N LEU A 923 8.23 20.77 38.71
CA LEU A 923 6.78 20.56 38.61
C LEU A 923 6.24 19.72 39.77
N VAL A 924 6.92 18.60 40.11
CA VAL A 924 6.54 17.76 41.26
C VAL A 924 6.59 18.57 42.56
N THR A 925 7.62 19.38 42.76
CA THR A 925 7.75 20.22 43.96
C THR A 925 6.62 21.24 44.07
N GLN A 926 6.24 21.85 42.95
CA GLN A 926 5.11 22.80 42.88
C GLN A 926 3.79 22.12 43.22
N LEU A 927 3.49 20.97 42.62
CA LEU A 927 2.27 20.20 42.87
C LEU A 927 2.17 19.75 44.34
N LEU A 928 3.28 19.28 44.93
CA LEU A 928 3.33 18.91 46.35
C LEU A 928 3.08 20.12 47.27
N GLY A 929 3.60 21.30 46.92
CA GLY A 929 3.36 22.55 47.65
C GLY A 929 1.90 23.03 47.59
N GLN A 930 1.18 22.67 46.53
CA GLN A 930 -0.21 23.08 46.29
C GLN A 930 -1.26 22.04 46.73
N LYS A 931 -0.87 20.93 47.37
CA LYS A 931 -1.76 19.82 47.74
C LYS A 931 -3.11 20.24 48.36
N LYS A 932 -3.12 21.23 49.25
CA LYS A 932 -4.37 21.73 49.88
C LYS A 932 -5.26 22.50 48.90
N ALA A 933 -4.67 23.31 48.03
CA ALA A 933 -5.40 24.06 47.01
C ALA A 933 -6.00 23.11 45.97
N ILE A 934 -5.23 22.10 45.54
CA ILE A 934 -5.69 21.04 44.63
C ILE A 934 -6.89 20.30 45.22
N ALA A 935 -6.82 19.90 46.49
CA ALA A 935 -7.94 19.24 47.17
C ALA A 935 -9.20 20.12 47.24
N SER A 936 -9.05 21.44 47.48
CA SER A 936 -10.19 22.38 47.45
C SER A 936 -10.77 22.51 46.04
N HIS A 937 -9.92 22.64 45.03
CA HIS A 937 -10.34 22.76 43.63
C HIS A 937 -11.15 21.55 43.16
N VAL A 938 -10.70 20.33 43.50
CA VAL A 938 -11.44 19.08 43.22
C VAL A 938 -12.83 19.09 43.88
N GLN A 939 -12.93 19.60 45.12
CA GLN A 939 -14.23 19.72 45.79
C GLN A 939 -15.16 20.72 45.08
N ASP A 940 -14.63 21.85 44.62
CA ASP A 940 -15.43 22.89 43.98
C ASP A 940 -15.88 22.46 42.57
N LEU A 941 -15.01 21.84 41.79
CA LEU A 941 -15.37 21.20 40.53
C LEU A 941 -16.47 20.16 40.75
N ALA A 942 -16.30 19.27 41.72
CA ALA A 942 -17.29 18.23 42.01
C ALA A 942 -18.66 18.81 42.39
N LYS A 943 -18.72 19.86 43.22
CA LYS A 943 -19.99 20.53 43.58
C LYS A 943 -20.73 21.08 42.36
N ALA A 944 -20.00 21.65 41.40
CA ALA A 944 -20.59 22.18 40.17
C ALA A 944 -21.15 21.07 39.25
N THR A 945 -20.81 19.79 39.47
CA THR A 945 -21.32 18.68 38.64
C THR A 945 -22.75 18.21 38.96
N VAL A 946 -23.40 18.80 39.99
CA VAL A 946 -24.77 18.41 40.36
C VAL A 946 -25.74 18.79 39.24
N GLY A 947 -26.62 17.85 38.87
CA GLY A 947 -27.50 18.02 37.72
C GLY A 947 -26.96 17.46 36.39
N GLY A 948 -25.72 16.94 36.39
CA GLY A 948 -25.13 16.31 35.21
C GLY A 948 -25.80 14.99 34.81
N LEU A 949 -25.55 14.55 33.58
CA LEU A 949 -26.03 13.27 33.07
C LEU A 949 -25.14 12.12 33.56
N ARG A 950 -25.77 11.01 33.97
CA ARG A 950 -25.10 9.78 34.38
C ARG A 950 -25.69 8.59 33.61
N ILE A 951 -24.87 7.99 32.75
CA ILE A 951 -25.26 6.91 31.81
C ILE A 951 -24.22 5.78 31.84
N ARG A 952 -24.49 4.68 31.13
CA ARG A 952 -23.42 3.72 30.80
C ARG A 952 -22.41 4.41 29.88
N VAL A 953 -21.14 4.12 30.08
CA VAL A 953 -19.99 4.71 29.37
C VAL A 953 -19.05 3.60 28.95
N HIS A 954 -18.17 3.87 27.98
CA HIS A 954 -17.10 2.96 27.59
C HIS A 954 -16.14 2.72 28.75
N GLY A 955 -15.81 3.77 29.52
CA GLY A 955 -15.13 3.68 30.79
C GLY A 955 -13.60 3.61 30.72
N ASP A 956 -13.00 3.44 29.54
CA ASP A 956 -11.55 3.54 29.32
C ASP A 956 -11.17 4.03 27.91
N LEU A 957 -12.05 4.77 27.22
CA LEU A 957 -11.87 5.10 25.81
C LEU A 957 -10.58 5.90 25.53
N HIS A 958 -9.73 5.38 24.64
CA HIS A 958 -8.55 6.07 24.10
C HIS A 958 -8.35 5.71 22.61
N LEU A 959 -7.39 6.35 21.91
CA LEU A 959 -7.20 6.15 20.46
C LEU A 959 -6.86 4.70 20.05
N GLY A 960 -6.34 3.89 20.96
CA GLY A 960 -6.09 2.46 20.72
C GLY A 960 -7.36 1.60 20.70
N GLN A 961 -8.48 2.14 21.18
CA GLN A 961 -9.81 1.52 21.18
C GLN A 961 -10.72 2.11 20.09
N VAL A 962 -10.12 2.78 19.11
CA VAL A 962 -10.79 3.35 17.94
C VAL A 962 -10.15 2.79 16.69
N LEU A 963 -10.95 2.25 15.77
CA LEU A 963 -10.50 1.83 14.45
C LEU A 963 -10.84 2.89 13.40
N VAL A 964 -9.93 3.10 12.45
CA VAL A 964 -10.15 3.98 11.30
C VAL A 964 -10.63 3.16 10.10
N VAL A 965 -11.89 3.36 9.69
CA VAL A 965 -12.51 2.62 8.58
C VAL A 965 -12.96 3.60 7.52
N LYS A 966 -12.28 3.59 6.36
CA LYS A 966 -12.57 4.50 5.22
C LYS A 966 -12.68 5.98 5.63
N GLY A 967 -11.86 6.41 6.59
CA GLY A 967 -11.85 7.79 7.11
C GLY A 967 -12.86 8.09 8.23
N ASP A 968 -13.65 7.11 8.69
CA ASP A 968 -14.58 7.27 9.83
C ASP A 968 -14.09 6.50 11.08
N ALA A 969 -14.62 6.83 12.26
CA ALA A 969 -14.20 6.28 13.55
C ALA A 969 -15.17 5.20 14.07
N TYR A 970 -14.64 4.02 14.43
CA TYR A 970 -15.39 2.92 15.02
C TYR A 970 -14.88 2.61 16.43
N LEU A 971 -15.78 2.51 17.40
CA LEU A 971 -15.45 2.28 18.81
C LEU A 971 -15.46 0.78 19.13
N ILE A 972 -14.41 0.30 19.78
CA ILE A 972 -14.23 -1.12 20.12
C ILE A 972 -13.77 -1.28 21.58
N ASP A 973 -13.84 -2.51 22.13
CA ASP A 973 -13.29 -2.86 23.44
C ASP A 973 -13.98 -2.20 24.66
N PHE A 974 -15.29 -2.43 24.80
CA PHE A 974 -16.13 -1.94 25.90
C PHE A 974 -15.88 -2.65 27.26
N GLU A 975 -14.66 -3.12 27.51
CA GLU A 975 -14.29 -3.81 28.74
C GLU A 975 -14.19 -2.88 29.96
N GLY A 976 -13.93 -1.59 29.73
CA GLY A 976 -13.57 -0.63 30.78
C GLY A 976 -12.20 -0.92 31.42
N GLU A 977 -11.81 -0.17 32.46
CA GLU A 977 -10.50 -0.31 33.11
C GLU A 977 -10.29 -1.72 33.70
N PRO A 978 -9.37 -2.56 33.16
CA PRO A 978 -9.25 -3.99 33.54
C PRO A 978 -8.85 -4.22 35.01
N ALA A 979 -8.22 -3.23 35.64
CA ALA A 979 -7.83 -3.28 37.05
C ALA A 979 -9.03 -3.21 38.02
N ARG A 980 -10.21 -2.75 37.56
CA ARG A 980 -11.40 -2.63 38.40
C ARG A 980 -12.28 -3.89 38.35
N PRO A 981 -12.99 -4.23 39.44
CA PRO A 981 -13.99 -5.30 39.44
C PRO A 981 -15.11 -5.08 38.41
N LEU A 982 -15.72 -6.16 37.90
CA LEU A 982 -16.77 -6.10 36.87
C LEU A 982 -17.95 -5.19 37.27
N HIS A 983 -18.40 -5.25 38.53
CA HIS A 983 -19.52 -4.45 39.02
C HIS A 983 -19.23 -2.94 39.00
N GLU A 984 -17.97 -2.53 39.17
CA GLU A 984 -17.56 -1.13 39.06
C GLU A 984 -17.49 -0.68 37.59
N ARG A 985 -16.97 -1.55 36.71
CA ARG A 985 -16.95 -1.31 35.26
C ARG A 985 -18.35 -1.22 34.64
N ARG A 986 -19.33 -1.89 35.25
CA ARG A 986 -20.75 -1.79 34.92
C ARG A 986 -21.47 -0.55 35.46
N GLY A 987 -20.81 0.23 36.32
CA GLY A 987 -21.39 1.43 36.90
C GLY A 987 -21.79 2.48 35.84
N LYS A 988 -22.86 3.22 36.11
CA LYS A 988 -23.16 4.45 35.37
C LYS A 988 -22.20 5.55 35.79
N HIS A 989 -21.74 6.35 34.84
CA HIS A 989 -20.81 7.44 35.07
C HIS A 989 -21.19 8.68 34.25
N SER A 990 -20.51 9.78 34.53
CA SER A 990 -20.57 10.95 33.65
C SER A 990 -19.97 10.59 32.27
N PRO A 991 -20.63 10.95 31.14
CA PRO A 991 -20.09 10.73 29.80
C PRO A 991 -18.77 11.47 29.56
N TYR A 992 -18.49 12.51 30.33
CA TYR A 992 -17.21 13.23 30.29
C TYR A 992 -16.02 12.35 30.70
N LYS A 993 -16.23 11.18 31.30
CA LYS A 993 -15.16 10.20 31.51
C LYS A 993 -14.55 9.71 30.20
N ASP A 994 -15.39 9.37 29.21
CA ASP A 994 -14.91 8.91 27.89
C ASP A 994 -14.29 10.06 27.10
N VAL A 995 -14.89 11.26 27.19
CA VAL A 995 -14.35 12.50 26.59
C VAL A 995 -12.94 12.80 27.13
N SER A 996 -12.76 12.74 28.45
CA SER A 996 -11.46 12.94 29.10
C SER A 996 -10.43 11.89 28.68
N GLY A 997 -10.84 10.63 28.49
CA GLY A 997 -9.96 9.56 28.00
C GLY A 997 -9.39 9.85 26.60
N VAL A 998 -10.23 10.27 25.66
CA VAL A 998 -9.80 10.64 24.30
C VAL A 998 -8.89 11.87 24.32
N LEU A 999 -9.25 12.93 25.06
CA LEU A 999 -8.43 14.14 25.15
C LEU A 999 -7.04 13.85 25.75
N ARG A 1000 -6.97 12.98 26.75
CA ARG A 1000 -5.69 12.53 27.33
C ARG A 1000 -4.90 11.71 26.32
N SER A 1001 -5.56 10.88 25.52
CA SER A 1001 -4.93 10.14 24.43
C SER A 1001 -4.32 11.06 23.35
N PHE A 1002 -4.94 12.21 23.04
CA PHE A 1002 -4.33 13.21 22.14
C PHE A 1002 -3.05 13.78 22.74
N ASP A 1003 -3.06 14.13 24.02
CA ASP A 1003 -1.89 14.66 24.72
C ASP A 1003 -0.73 13.64 24.76
N TYR A 1004 -1.05 12.35 24.94
CA TYR A 1004 -0.05 11.27 24.82
C TYR A 1004 0.52 11.16 23.41
N ALA A 1005 -0.31 11.30 22.38
CA ALA A 1005 0.16 11.26 20.99
C ALA A 1005 1.11 12.44 20.68
N GLY A 1006 0.76 13.65 21.11
CA GLY A 1006 1.61 14.84 20.97
C GLY A 1006 2.91 14.72 21.76
N ALA A 1007 2.86 14.20 22.99
CA ALA A 1007 4.07 13.97 23.79
C ALA A 1007 5.00 12.90 23.19
N MET A 1008 4.45 11.85 22.57
CA MET A 1008 5.26 10.86 21.85
C MET A 1008 5.99 11.47 20.66
N ALA A 1009 5.33 12.36 19.91
CA ALA A 1009 5.94 13.08 18.80
C ALA A 1009 7.15 13.93 19.25
N LEU A 1010 7.15 14.40 20.51
CA LEU A 1010 8.26 15.11 21.14
C LEU A 1010 9.36 14.18 21.71
N ASN A 1011 8.98 13.00 22.22
CA ASN A 1011 9.86 12.07 22.94
C ASN A 1011 10.52 10.99 22.07
N VAL A 1012 10.57 11.14 20.74
CA VAL A 1012 11.28 10.21 19.84
C VAL A 1012 12.80 10.34 20.04
N GLN A 1013 13.31 9.79 21.15
CA GLN A 1013 14.73 9.65 21.48
C GLN A 1013 15.37 8.39 20.85
N GLY A 1014 14.67 7.73 19.91
CA GLY A 1014 15.11 6.50 19.27
C GLY A 1014 15.60 6.70 17.83
N GLN A 1015 16.92 6.67 17.66
CA GLN A 1015 17.67 6.29 16.43
C GLN A 1015 17.44 7.13 15.15
N GLY A 1016 18.25 8.18 14.99
CA GLY A 1016 18.68 8.66 13.65
C GLY A 1016 18.06 9.95 13.12
N LEU A 1017 17.33 10.72 13.93
CA LEU A 1017 16.76 12.01 13.53
C LEU A 1017 17.65 13.19 13.94
N ASP A 1018 17.57 14.28 13.17
CA ASP A 1018 18.26 15.55 13.45
C ASP A 1018 17.81 16.13 14.80
N HIS A 1019 18.76 16.32 15.71
CA HIS A 1019 18.58 16.93 17.04
C HIS A 1019 19.04 18.39 17.04
N SER A 1020 19.03 19.05 15.89
CA SER A 1020 19.23 20.48 15.80
C SER A 1020 18.16 21.22 16.60
N ALA A 1021 18.52 22.37 17.18
CA ALA A 1021 17.59 23.20 17.94
C ALA A 1021 16.37 23.62 17.10
N ASP A 1022 16.55 23.79 15.78
CA ASP A 1022 15.49 24.10 14.84
C ASP A 1022 14.52 22.93 14.65
N ALA A 1023 15.04 21.69 14.62
CA ALA A 1023 14.21 20.50 14.51
C ALA A 1023 13.40 20.21 15.78
N ASP A 1024 13.98 20.43 16.95
CA ASP A 1024 13.26 20.34 18.21
C ASP A 1024 12.17 21.44 18.31
N ALA A 1025 12.46 22.66 17.84
CA ALA A 1025 11.48 23.74 17.78
C ALA A 1025 10.33 23.44 16.79
N ALA A 1026 10.61 22.82 15.64
CA ALA A 1026 9.59 22.40 14.67
C ALA A 1026 8.67 21.31 15.25
N ARG A 1027 9.24 20.28 15.89
CA ARG A 1027 8.47 19.25 16.60
C ARG A 1027 7.54 19.85 17.65
N GLN A 1028 8.06 20.82 18.41
CA GLN A 1028 7.28 21.53 19.42
C GLN A 1028 6.09 22.28 18.81
N ARG A 1029 6.30 23.06 17.73
CA ARG A 1029 5.21 23.79 17.04
C ARG A 1029 4.13 22.85 16.51
N VAL A 1030 4.53 21.75 15.86
CA VAL A 1030 3.59 20.77 15.29
C VAL A 1030 2.80 20.08 16.38
N ALA A 1031 3.47 19.64 17.46
CA ALA A 1031 2.80 19.02 18.61
C ALA A 1031 1.80 19.99 19.27
N ASP A 1032 2.20 21.24 19.51
CA ASP A 1032 1.33 22.25 20.14
C ASP A 1032 0.11 22.57 19.27
N ARG A 1033 0.32 22.72 17.95
CA ARG A 1033 -0.75 22.97 16.99
C ARG A 1033 -1.73 21.81 16.89
N TYR A 1034 -1.22 20.58 16.76
CA TYR A 1034 -2.04 19.36 16.79
C TYR A 1034 -2.90 19.29 18.05
N LEU A 1035 -2.30 19.48 19.23
CA LEU A 1035 -3.03 19.40 20.49
C LEU A 1035 -4.12 20.46 20.56
N SER A 1036 -3.84 21.68 20.11
CA SER A 1036 -4.85 22.75 20.06
C SER A 1036 -6.01 22.41 19.11
N GLU A 1037 -5.69 22.10 17.85
CA GLU A 1037 -6.68 21.89 16.79
C GLU A 1037 -7.52 20.61 17.01
N ALA A 1038 -6.88 19.48 17.33
CA ALA A 1038 -7.57 18.21 17.53
C ALA A 1038 -8.50 18.24 18.74
N ARG A 1039 -8.07 18.82 19.88
CA ARG A 1039 -8.91 18.96 21.07
C ARG A 1039 -10.12 19.86 20.78
N GLN A 1040 -9.90 20.98 20.09
CA GLN A 1040 -10.97 21.91 19.73
C GLN A 1040 -11.99 21.24 18.81
N ALA A 1041 -11.54 20.61 17.72
CA ALA A 1041 -12.40 19.92 16.76
C ALA A 1041 -13.23 18.82 17.42
N PHE A 1042 -12.59 17.98 18.25
CA PHE A 1042 -13.26 16.91 18.99
C PHE A 1042 -14.33 17.44 19.96
N ILE A 1043 -14.00 18.43 20.78
CA ILE A 1043 -14.96 18.99 21.77
C ILE A 1043 -16.14 19.66 21.05
N GLN A 1044 -15.89 20.44 19.99
CA GLN A 1044 -16.94 21.11 19.24
C GLN A 1044 -17.90 20.10 18.59
N ALA A 1045 -17.37 19.08 17.91
CA ALA A 1045 -18.18 18.04 17.29
C ALA A 1045 -18.97 17.22 18.33
N TYR A 1046 -18.34 16.88 19.46
CA TYR A 1046 -19.01 16.19 20.57
C TYR A 1046 -20.15 17.01 21.18
N GLN A 1047 -19.94 18.31 21.43
CA GLN A 1047 -20.97 19.21 21.95
C GLN A 1047 -22.13 19.36 20.96
N GLN A 1048 -21.84 19.48 19.66
CA GLN A 1048 -22.87 19.54 18.63
C GLN A 1048 -23.69 18.24 18.60
N ALA A 1049 -23.02 17.09 18.61
CA ALA A 1049 -23.65 15.78 18.65
C ALA A 1049 -24.39 15.48 19.97
N THR A 1050 -24.12 16.19 21.07
CA THR A 1050 -24.80 15.99 22.36
C THR A 1050 -25.76 17.12 22.74
N SER A 1051 -25.97 18.10 21.85
CA SER A 1051 -26.79 19.29 22.10
C SER A 1051 -28.24 19.00 22.51
N THR A 1052 -28.78 17.85 22.13
CA THR A 1052 -30.16 17.42 22.45
C THR A 1052 -30.26 16.55 23.71
N LEU A 1053 -29.15 16.24 24.37
CA LEU A 1053 -29.16 15.45 25.60
C LEU A 1053 -29.75 16.27 26.75
N ALA A 1054 -30.84 15.77 27.33
CA ALA A 1054 -31.45 16.38 28.51
C ALA A 1054 -30.50 16.30 29.71
N HIS A 1055 -30.20 17.45 30.32
CA HIS A 1055 -29.42 17.58 31.55
C HIS A 1055 -30.14 18.51 32.53
N GLY A 1056 -29.80 18.42 33.82
CA GLY A 1056 -30.36 19.24 34.90
C GLY A 1056 -29.32 20.10 35.63
N TRP A 1057 -28.22 20.48 34.96
CA TRP A 1057 -27.10 21.23 35.58
C TRP A 1057 -27.61 22.37 36.46
N GLN A 1058 -27.19 22.38 37.73
CA GLN A 1058 -27.54 23.44 38.67
C GLN A 1058 -26.59 24.64 38.56
N ASP A 1059 -25.36 24.41 38.08
CA ASP A 1059 -24.36 25.42 37.80
C ASP A 1059 -24.20 25.61 36.29
N ALA A 1060 -24.11 26.86 35.83
CA ALA A 1060 -23.94 27.20 34.41
C ALA A 1060 -22.62 26.65 33.82
N LYS A 1061 -21.61 26.38 34.67
CA LYS A 1061 -20.33 25.78 34.29
C LYS A 1061 -20.25 24.28 34.59
N GLY A 1062 -21.38 23.62 34.87
CA GLY A 1062 -21.39 22.22 35.31
C GLY A 1062 -20.73 21.23 34.33
N ALA A 1063 -20.94 21.43 33.02
CA ALA A 1063 -20.31 20.63 31.97
C ALA A 1063 -18.78 20.79 31.92
N ASP A 1064 -18.30 22.03 31.97
CA ASP A 1064 -16.86 22.34 31.99
C ASP A 1064 -16.20 21.80 33.28
N ALA A 1065 -16.91 21.92 34.40
CA ALA A 1065 -16.45 21.40 35.69
C ALA A 1065 -16.36 19.87 35.69
N ALA A 1066 -17.32 19.18 35.06
CA ALA A 1066 -17.28 17.73 34.87
C ALA A 1066 -16.09 17.31 34.00
N LEU A 1067 -15.88 17.97 32.85
CA LEU A 1067 -14.75 17.70 31.97
C LEU A 1067 -13.41 17.89 32.70
N ALA A 1068 -13.25 18.98 33.45
CA ALA A 1068 -12.04 19.23 34.24
C ALA A 1068 -11.83 18.16 35.33
N LEU A 1069 -12.88 17.82 36.09
CA LEU A 1069 -12.82 16.83 37.17
C LEU A 1069 -12.40 15.45 36.67
N PHE A 1070 -13.00 14.95 35.59
CA PHE A 1070 -12.70 13.62 35.06
C PHE A 1070 -11.39 13.59 34.26
N SER A 1071 -10.94 14.73 33.74
CA SER A 1071 -9.58 14.85 33.18
C SER A 1071 -8.52 14.76 34.27
N LEU A 1072 -8.77 15.32 35.47
CA LEU A 1072 -7.91 15.15 36.64
C LEU A 1072 -7.92 13.70 37.15
N GLU A 1073 -9.08 13.03 37.17
CA GLU A 1073 -9.17 11.60 37.51
C GLU A 1073 -8.29 10.76 36.58
N LYS A 1074 -8.44 10.94 35.25
CA LYS A 1074 -7.67 10.19 34.25
C LYS A 1074 -6.17 10.49 34.31
N ALA A 1075 -5.78 11.76 34.47
CA ALA A 1075 -4.37 12.11 34.63
C ALA A 1075 -3.76 11.47 35.90
N ALA A 1076 -4.48 11.48 37.02
CA ALA A 1076 -4.03 10.83 38.26
C ALA A 1076 -3.95 9.30 38.13
N TYR A 1077 -4.88 8.68 37.40
CA TYR A 1077 -4.81 7.26 37.02
C TYR A 1077 -3.53 6.96 36.25
N GLU A 1078 -3.25 7.71 35.19
CA GLU A 1078 -2.10 7.52 34.32
C GLU A 1078 -0.77 7.70 35.07
N VAL A 1079 -0.68 8.69 35.98
CA VAL A 1079 0.49 8.83 36.86
C VAL A 1079 0.73 7.55 37.67
N ALA A 1080 -0.34 6.98 38.26
CA ALA A 1080 -0.21 5.78 39.05
C ALA A 1080 0.20 4.58 38.19
N TYR A 1081 -0.44 4.42 37.04
CA TYR A 1081 -0.17 3.33 36.10
C TYR A 1081 1.25 3.36 35.55
N GLU A 1082 1.73 4.52 35.08
CA GLU A 1082 3.09 4.63 34.52
C GLU A 1082 4.17 4.55 35.61
N ALA A 1083 3.92 5.04 36.83
CA ALA A 1083 4.85 4.87 37.96
C ALA A 1083 5.07 3.39 38.32
N GLU A 1084 4.02 2.57 38.21
CA GLU A 1084 4.07 1.16 38.58
C GLU A 1084 4.56 0.25 37.43
N ASN A 1085 4.30 0.62 36.17
CA ASN A 1085 4.61 -0.24 35.01
C ASN A 1085 5.75 0.28 34.11
N ARG A 1086 5.89 1.61 33.91
CA ARG A 1086 6.88 2.21 33.00
C ARG A 1086 7.39 3.56 33.54
N PRO A 1087 8.23 3.58 34.60
CA PRO A 1087 8.64 4.81 35.27
C PRO A 1087 9.30 5.87 34.38
N THR A 1088 9.88 5.47 33.24
CA THR A 1088 10.48 6.38 32.24
C THR A 1088 9.45 7.25 31.50
N TRP A 1089 8.18 6.87 31.49
CA TRP A 1089 7.09 7.60 30.83
C TRP A 1089 6.35 8.58 31.75
N LEU A 1090 6.73 8.62 33.04
CA LEU A 1090 6.06 9.38 34.09
C LEU A 1090 5.98 10.90 33.82
N ALA A 1091 6.85 11.44 32.96
CA ALA A 1091 6.87 12.85 32.59
C ALA A 1091 5.60 13.30 31.83
N VAL A 1092 5.01 12.43 31.00
CA VAL A 1092 3.82 12.76 30.19
C VAL A 1092 2.58 13.00 31.06
N PRO A 1093 2.15 12.06 31.92
CA PRO A 1093 1.00 12.29 32.80
C PRO A 1093 1.28 13.33 33.89
N LEU A 1094 2.54 13.53 34.31
CA LEU A 1094 2.92 14.64 35.21
C LEU A 1094 2.63 16.02 34.59
N ARG A 1095 3.11 16.26 33.36
CA ARG A 1095 2.87 17.53 32.66
C ARG A 1095 1.39 17.73 32.34
N GLY A 1096 0.67 16.66 32.00
CA GLY A 1096 -0.79 16.69 31.82
C GLY A 1096 -1.51 17.08 33.11
N LEU A 1097 -1.16 16.46 34.24
CA LEU A 1097 -1.73 16.79 35.55
C LEU A 1097 -1.41 18.25 35.94
N HIS A 1098 -0.19 18.71 35.73
CA HIS A 1098 0.21 20.10 36.01
C HIS A 1098 -0.45 21.12 35.06
N GLY A 1099 -0.61 20.81 33.77
CA GLY A 1099 -1.30 21.68 32.83
C GLY A 1099 -2.79 21.81 33.16
N LEU A 1100 -3.44 20.70 33.54
CA LEU A 1100 -4.79 20.74 34.10
C LEU A 1100 -4.80 21.55 35.40
N LEU A 1101 -3.74 21.48 36.22
CA LEU A 1101 -3.27 22.27 37.39
C LEU A 1101 -3.22 23.81 37.27
N GLN A 1102 -2.98 24.33 36.06
CA GLN A 1102 -2.56 25.72 35.85
C GLN A 1102 -3.74 26.67 35.67
N GLY A 1103 -3.86 27.68 36.55
CA GLY A 1103 -4.73 28.84 36.33
C GLY A 1103 -6.02 28.92 37.15
N TYR A 1104 -6.09 28.28 38.32
CA TYR A 1104 -7.20 28.44 39.29
C TYR A 1104 -6.76 28.99 40.64
#